data_AF-A0A3A0AU89-F1
#
_entry.id   AF-A0A3A0AU89-F1
#
_cell.length_a   1.000
_cell.length_b   1.000
_cell.length_c   1.000
_cell.angle_alpha   90.00
_cell.angle_beta   90.00
_cell.angle_gamma   90.00
#
_symmetry.space_group_name_H-M   'P 1'
#
loop_
_entity.id
_entity.type
_entity.pdbx_description
1 polymer ?
#
loop_
_entity_poly.entity_id
_entity_poly.type
_entity_poly.pdbx_seq_one_letter_code
_entity_poly.pdbx_strand_id
1 'polypeptide(L)'
;MVAVVAVPAGTETDYLARVHLFETASGRRLGDWPGHSPSWTAAAVLSWRAGSDLLEYDIDRGQLVRSAANEPVENDPALAAGLDIVAATVYPQTIRVVHHASNGCRNVPAGQVDVIPFEEYVARVVPAEAPAFWEFDALAAQAVAARTYAWRQILVGRPIYDVTDWANFQVMCDARYPSTDVATVATAGVYLSEIGDAHQLPILAMYSAENGHPTLTNPNANYLRAVPDLFGLGRERFGHGYGMSQWGAQRRARAGQNYRQILGHYYSGVNLQNAQTLTASLSALIAPTAGDWLTTNAMRWQALAPALANAISVELTSTGSVISPTILPGARGIWRSPLPLTDGVSLTAHLWVDGVQTDKITLTVDTSSPLTPIISAPAVVTASHLPLTITAAAGERVGFHGGWVWQGETLFHTANSGALAVDLAAADGLAWLAQSGVHQAGVWYGPYTTVLAAGYSYRALFWLRAGILPAGEDEAVQPATPLARLDVTDRGGEVQLGLRDVWASDFASAAYQPVAVDFHIFAEPEGLEFRIAWRGTVDLALDRVEIWTLPDERWQDGQPVLWALSATAGEQRAAVAAFDRAGNVSPATIVTTVVDLAPPTVTLTQTEVTTGVVEWSWLAQDDATGVAAVEVEVRTEDDWAPHINSPFAAEGSLSFAVEEEGVLYARLRARDGVGRVSAWQERPLVAGAHELFLPLVKQELAGLED
;
A
#
# COMPACT_ATOMS: atom_id res chain seq x y z
N MET A 1 9.37 8.01 26.88
CA MET A 1 9.86 6.68 26.44
C MET A 1 10.39 6.85 25.03
N VAL A 2 11.33 6.00 24.62
CA VAL A 2 11.95 6.09 23.30
C VAL A 2 11.89 4.71 22.64
N ALA A 3 11.37 4.66 21.41
CA ALA A 3 11.32 3.41 20.62
C ALA A 3 12.54 3.36 19.69
N VAL A 4 13.13 2.18 19.56
CA VAL A 4 14.24 1.92 18.65
C VAL A 4 13.79 0.90 17.61
N VAL A 5 13.83 1.29 16.34
CA VAL A 5 13.58 0.37 15.23
C VAL A 5 14.90 0.09 14.55
N ALA A 6 15.33 -1.17 14.60
CA ALA A 6 16.42 -1.69 13.78
C ALA A 6 15.82 -2.55 12.68
N VAL A 7 16.14 -2.24 11.42
CA VAL A 7 15.80 -3.13 10.30
C VAL A 7 16.87 -4.24 10.24
N PRO A 8 16.53 -5.54 10.36
CA PRO A 8 17.44 -6.51 10.96
C PRO A 8 18.24 -7.40 10.00
N ALA A 9 19.50 -7.61 10.40
CA ALA A 9 20.29 -8.85 10.52
C ALA A 9 20.79 -9.62 9.29
N GLY A 10 22.10 -9.88 9.33
CA GLY A 10 22.94 -10.58 8.35
C GLY A 10 24.22 -9.74 8.16
N THR A 11 25.42 -10.34 8.15
CA THR A 11 26.70 -9.59 8.01
C THR A 11 26.72 -8.67 6.78
N GLU A 12 25.85 -8.95 5.80
CA GLU A 12 25.72 -8.25 4.52
C GLU A 12 24.55 -7.26 4.46
N THR A 13 23.85 -7.06 5.57
CA THR A 13 22.87 -5.97 5.76
C THR A 13 23.35 -4.95 6.78
N ASP A 14 24.47 -5.19 7.48
CA ASP A 14 25.02 -4.28 8.50
C ASP A 14 25.31 -2.86 7.97
N TYR A 15 25.67 -2.73 6.69
CA TYR A 15 25.87 -1.42 6.03
C TYR A 15 24.56 -0.76 5.56
N LEU A 16 23.46 -1.51 5.48
CA LEU A 16 22.11 -1.02 5.14
C LEU A 16 21.26 -0.79 6.39
N ALA A 17 21.62 -1.43 7.50
CA ALA A 17 20.92 -1.32 8.76
C ALA A 17 20.88 0.14 9.22
N ARG A 18 19.73 0.55 9.75
CA ARG A 18 19.53 1.88 10.32
C ARG A 18 18.96 1.72 11.72
N VAL A 19 19.41 2.58 12.62
CA VAL A 19 18.85 2.76 13.95
C VAL A 19 18.02 4.03 13.93
N HIS A 20 16.71 3.86 14.06
CA HIS A 20 15.78 4.98 14.18
C HIS A 20 15.38 5.17 15.63
N LEU A 21 15.45 6.41 16.11
CA LEU A 21 15.10 6.79 17.47
C LEU A 21 13.84 7.64 17.47
N PHE A 22 12.81 7.25 18.21
CA PHE A 22 11.52 7.96 18.24
C PHE A 22 11.10 8.34 19.65
N GLU A 23 10.55 9.54 19.82
CA GLU A 23 9.84 9.92 21.04
C GLU A 23 8.48 9.20 21.09
N THR A 24 8.29 8.29 22.05
CA THR A 24 7.08 7.43 22.11
C THR A 24 5.77 8.22 22.26
N ALA A 25 5.81 9.41 22.87
CA ALA A 25 4.60 10.20 23.11
C ALA A 25 4.09 10.93 21.86
N SER A 26 5.00 11.35 20.98
CA SER A 26 4.69 12.18 19.81
C SER A 26 4.87 11.44 18.49
N GLY A 27 5.52 10.27 18.49
CA GLY A 27 5.98 9.60 17.28
C GLY A 27 7.14 10.32 16.58
N ARG A 28 7.57 11.49 17.09
CA ARG A 28 8.59 12.31 16.44
C ARG A 28 9.93 11.59 16.42
N ARG A 29 10.51 11.45 15.23
CA ARG A 29 11.87 10.93 15.07
C ARG A 29 12.90 11.91 15.65
N LEU A 30 13.68 11.42 16.61
CA LEU A 30 14.76 12.13 17.28
C LEU A 30 16.10 11.97 16.53
N GLY A 31 16.26 10.87 15.82
CA GLY A 31 17.44 10.65 14.99
C GLY A 31 17.37 9.40 14.13
N ASP A 32 18.29 9.36 13.17
CA ASP A 32 18.43 8.33 12.17
C ASP A 32 19.90 8.16 11.84
N TRP A 33 20.43 6.98 12.12
CA TRP A 33 21.84 6.69 11.92
C TRP A 33 22.03 5.31 11.29
N PRO A 34 23.11 5.12 10.50
CA PRO A 34 23.48 3.78 10.07
C PRO A 34 23.82 2.92 11.30
N GLY A 35 23.48 1.64 11.20
CA GLY A 35 23.92 0.61 12.12
C GLY A 35 22.84 -0.35 12.61
N HIS A 36 23.27 -1.32 13.42
CA HIS A 36 22.51 -2.49 13.84
C HIS A 36 22.76 -2.83 15.31
N SER A 37 22.01 -3.82 15.82
CA SER A 37 22.11 -4.33 17.20
C SER A 37 22.03 -3.24 18.28
N PRO A 38 20.97 -2.40 18.28
CA PRO A 38 20.80 -1.40 19.32
C PRO A 38 20.62 -2.05 20.69
N SER A 39 21.30 -1.53 21.70
CA SER A 39 21.18 -1.97 23.07
C SER A 39 21.14 -0.79 24.03
N TRP A 40 20.34 -0.90 25.08
CA TRP A 40 20.29 0.10 26.14
C TRP A 40 21.35 -0.20 27.18
N THR A 41 22.14 0.80 27.54
CA THR A 41 22.99 0.75 28.72
C THR A 41 22.24 1.26 29.96
N ALA A 42 22.80 1.06 31.15
CA ALA A 42 22.18 1.44 32.42
C ALA A 42 21.97 2.97 32.60
N ALA A 43 22.45 3.81 31.69
CA ALA A 43 22.49 5.28 31.83
C ALA A 43 21.66 6.04 30.79
N ALA A 44 20.55 5.48 30.29
CA ALA A 44 19.72 6.08 29.22
C ALA A 44 20.51 6.40 27.93
N VAL A 45 21.64 5.72 27.73
CA VAL A 45 22.43 5.77 26.50
C VAL A 45 22.06 4.58 25.64
N LEU A 46 21.65 4.86 24.40
CA LEU A 46 21.46 3.87 23.36
C LEU A 46 22.80 3.62 22.66
N SER A 47 23.26 2.39 22.60
CA SER A 47 24.47 2.02 21.83
C SER A 47 24.11 1.12 20.65
N TRP A 48 24.82 1.25 19.53
CA TRP A 48 24.66 0.40 18.36
C TRP A 48 25.94 0.37 17.50
N ARG A 49 26.04 -0.61 16.60
CA ARG A 49 27.22 -0.77 15.73
C ARG A 49 26.97 -0.21 14.34
N ALA A 50 27.90 0.59 13.81
CA ALA A 50 27.87 1.11 12.44
C ALA A 50 29.20 0.81 11.74
N GLY A 51 29.23 -0.29 10.97
CA GLY A 51 30.50 -0.83 10.47
C GLY A 51 31.40 -1.26 11.64
N SER A 52 32.64 -0.75 11.69
CA SER A 52 33.58 -0.99 12.78
C SER A 52 33.34 -0.11 14.03
N ASP A 53 32.51 0.91 13.93
CA ASP A 53 32.32 1.90 14.99
C ASP A 53 31.20 1.47 15.96
N LEU A 54 31.40 1.72 17.26
CA LEU A 54 30.34 1.67 18.27
C LEU A 54 29.85 3.10 18.50
N LEU A 55 28.63 3.37 18.06
CA LEU A 55 27.95 4.65 18.22
C LEU A 55 27.08 4.62 19.47
N GLU A 56 27.04 5.73 20.20
CA GLU A 56 26.20 5.91 21.37
C GLU A 56 25.38 7.19 21.23
N TYR A 57 24.11 7.17 21.68
CA TYR A 57 23.26 8.35 21.75
C TYR A 57 22.78 8.51 23.18
N ASP A 58 23.15 9.64 23.78
CA ASP A 58 22.75 10.01 25.12
C ASP A 58 21.41 10.76 25.04
N ILE A 59 20.33 10.12 25.53
CA ILE A 59 18.99 10.71 25.47
C ILE A 59 18.94 12.01 26.28
N ASP A 60 19.55 12.04 27.46
CA ASP A 60 19.45 13.17 28.38
C ASP A 60 20.16 14.41 27.81
N ARG A 61 21.25 14.19 27.06
CA ARG A 61 21.98 15.26 26.36
C ARG A 61 21.43 15.55 24.97
N GLY A 62 20.61 14.66 24.41
CA GLY A 62 20.10 14.77 23.04
C GLY A 62 21.20 14.74 21.98
N GLN A 63 22.32 14.06 22.25
CA GLN A 63 23.53 14.12 21.42
C GLN A 63 24.11 12.74 21.14
N LEU A 64 24.67 12.59 19.94
CA LEU A 64 25.46 11.43 19.56
C LEU A 64 26.84 11.52 20.22
N VAL A 65 27.16 10.55 21.05
CA VAL A 65 28.46 10.35 21.69
C VAL A 65 29.18 9.24 20.91
N ARG A 66 30.34 9.53 20.32
CA ARG A 66 31.14 8.50 19.63
C ARG A 66 32.07 7.82 20.63
N SER A 67 32.09 6.50 20.65
CA SER A 67 33.12 5.72 21.36
C SER A 67 34.10 5.10 20.35
N ALA A 68 35.38 5.03 20.70
CA ALA A 68 36.39 4.36 19.88
C ALA A 68 36.46 2.87 20.27
N ALA A 69 36.43 2.01 19.25
CA ALA A 69 36.28 0.56 19.36
C ALA A 69 37.33 -0.11 20.26
N ASN A 70 36.88 -1.08 21.08
CA ASN A 70 37.72 -2.13 21.66
C ASN A 70 36.84 -3.35 21.97
N GLU A 71 36.56 -4.17 20.96
CA GLU A 71 36.28 -5.61 21.08
C GLU A 71 36.57 -6.24 19.69
N PRO A 72 37.02 -7.50 19.60
CA PRO A 72 37.26 -8.18 18.33
C PRO A 72 35.96 -8.19 17.51
N VAL A 73 36.09 -7.92 16.22
CA VAL A 73 34.94 -7.93 15.31
C VAL A 73 34.49 -9.37 15.14
N GLU A 74 33.38 -9.77 15.76
CA GLU A 74 32.73 -11.09 15.52
C GLU A 74 32.28 -11.26 14.05
N ASN A 75 32.17 -10.15 13.31
CA ASN A 75 31.80 -10.10 11.90
C ASN A 75 32.89 -9.36 11.10
N ASP A 76 33.97 -10.02 10.70
CA ASP A 76 34.96 -9.43 9.80
C ASP A 76 34.24 -8.83 8.56
N PRO A 77 34.22 -7.49 8.38
CA PRO A 77 33.50 -6.83 7.30
C PRO A 77 34.34 -6.87 6.02
N ALA A 78 34.94 -8.02 5.72
CA ALA A 78 35.56 -8.31 4.43
C ALA A 78 34.48 -8.50 3.32
N LEU A 79 33.45 -7.66 3.31
CA LEU A 79 32.66 -7.35 2.11
C LEU A 79 33.51 -6.63 1.05
N ALA A 80 34.68 -6.10 1.45
CA ALA A 80 35.64 -5.45 0.56
C ALA A 80 36.69 -6.42 -0.04
N ALA A 81 36.68 -7.71 0.33
CA ALA A 81 37.47 -8.69 -0.40
C ALA A 81 36.86 -8.86 -1.80
N GLY A 82 37.64 -8.57 -2.85
CA GLY A 82 37.21 -8.83 -4.22
C GLY A 82 36.88 -10.31 -4.40
N LEU A 83 35.82 -10.61 -5.15
CA LEU A 83 35.47 -12.00 -5.46
C LEU A 83 36.65 -12.69 -6.15
N ASP A 84 36.98 -13.91 -5.74
CA ASP A 84 37.89 -14.74 -6.51
C ASP A 84 37.17 -15.27 -7.76
N ILE A 85 37.25 -14.51 -8.84
CA ILE A 85 36.60 -14.80 -10.12
C ILE A 85 37.18 -16.09 -10.75
N VAL A 86 38.40 -16.51 -10.38
CA VAL A 86 39.00 -17.77 -10.89
C VAL A 86 38.37 -18.97 -10.17
N ALA A 87 38.16 -18.87 -8.85
CA ALA A 87 37.42 -19.87 -8.06
C ALA A 87 35.93 -19.96 -8.45
N ALA A 88 35.38 -18.91 -9.09
CA ALA A 88 33.96 -18.79 -9.37
C ALA A 88 33.41 -19.63 -10.53
N THR A 89 34.27 -20.32 -11.26
CA THR A 89 33.87 -21.14 -12.42
C THR A 89 33.62 -22.61 -12.09
N VAL A 90 33.90 -23.04 -10.85
CA VAL A 90 33.76 -24.43 -10.43
C VAL A 90 32.72 -24.54 -9.32
N TYR A 91 31.76 -25.44 -9.51
CA TYR A 91 30.76 -25.73 -8.49
C TYR A 91 31.43 -26.26 -7.21
N PRO A 92 31.16 -25.67 -6.02
CA PRO A 92 31.83 -26.06 -4.79
C PRO A 92 31.55 -27.51 -4.41
N GLN A 93 32.59 -28.24 -4.03
CA GLN A 93 32.46 -29.59 -3.49
C GLN A 93 32.19 -29.59 -1.99
N THR A 94 32.74 -28.59 -1.28
CA THR A 94 32.65 -28.44 0.16
C THR A 94 32.47 -26.98 0.54
N ILE A 95 32.02 -26.75 1.77
CA ILE A 95 31.99 -25.44 2.43
C ILE A 95 32.56 -25.54 3.84
N ARG A 96 33.29 -24.52 4.27
CA ARG A 96 33.86 -24.38 5.61
C ARG A 96 32.89 -23.59 6.48
N VAL A 97 32.33 -24.25 7.50
CA VAL A 97 31.30 -23.68 8.37
C VAL A 97 31.86 -23.58 9.78
N VAL A 98 31.88 -22.38 10.36
CA VAL A 98 32.24 -22.19 11.76
C VAL A 98 31.01 -22.23 12.65
N HIS A 99 31.10 -22.93 13.78
CA HIS A 99 30.02 -22.99 14.76
C HIS A 99 29.92 -21.69 15.56
N HIS A 100 28.76 -21.03 15.48
CA HIS A 100 28.46 -19.82 16.22
C HIS A 100 27.93 -20.15 17.62
N ALA A 101 28.40 -19.45 18.66
CA ALA A 101 28.04 -19.75 20.05
C ALA A 101 26.53 -19.68 20.36
N SER A 102 25.79 -18.86 19.61
CA SER A 102 24.33 -18.74 19.74
C SER A 102 23.54 -19.87 19.08
N ASN A 103 24.19 -20.72 18.28
CA ASN A 103 23.51 -21.81 17.59
C ASN A 103 23.33 -23.02 18.52
N GLY A 104 22.15 -23.16 19.13
CA GLY A 104 21.84 -24.28 20.02
C GLY A 104 21.41 -25.58 19.33
N CYS A 105 21.25 -25.62 17.99
CA CYS A 105 20.71 -26.80 17.29
C CYS A 105 21.79 -27.79 16.82
N ARG A 106 23.07 -27.53 17.12
CA ARG A 106 24.20 -28.41 16.87
C ARG A 106 24.95 -28.66 18.18
N ASN A 107 25.49 -29.86 18.33
CA ASN A 107 26.24 -30.23 19.54
C ASN A 107 27.75 -30.25 19.27
N VAL A 108 28.32 -29.09 18.95
CA VAL A 108 29.77 -28.91 18.72
C VAL A 108 30.27 -27.66 19.47
N PRO A 109 31.57 -27.54 19.82
CA PRO A 109 32.11 -26.36 20.49
C PRO A 109 32.06 -25.10 19.63
N ALA A 110 31.79 -23.95 20.25
CA ALA A 110 31.84 -22.65 19.57
C ALA A 110 33.22 -22.40 18.94
N GLY A 111 33.24 -21.89 17.72
CA GLY A 111 34.46 -21.67 16.94
C GLY A 111 35.01 -22.90 16.22
N GLN A 112 34.41 -24.09 16.38
CA GLN A 112 34.77 -25.26 15.57
C GLN A 112 34.48 -24.99 14.09
N VAL A 113 35.47 -25.23 13.21
CA VAL A 113 35.31 -25.13 11.76
C VAL A 113 35.17 -26.53 11.16
N ASP A 114 34.03 -26.78 10.52
CA ASP A 114 33.74 -28.03 9.82
C ASP A 114 33.85 -27.85 8.31
N VAL A 115 34.43 -28.84 7.62
CA VAL A 115 34.42 -28.93 6.16
C VAL A 115 33.31 -29.89 5.76
N ILE A 116 32.21 -29.36 5.23
CA ILE A 116 30.98 -30.11 4.95
C ILE A 116 30.80 -30.27 3.43
N PRO A 117 30.41 -31.44 2.90
CA PRO A 117 29.99 -31.56 1.51
C PRO A 117 28.91 -30.52 1.16
N PHE A 118 29.06 -29.83 0.04
CA PHE A 118 28.28 -28.61 -0.20
C PHE A 118 26.76 -28.85 -0.28
N GLU A 119 26.33 -29.93 -0.94
CA GLU A 119 24.92 -30.30 -0.99
C GLU A 119 24.38 -30.84 0.34
N GLU A 120 25.25 -31.42 1.19
CA GLU A 120 24.87 -31.82 2.54
C GLU A 120 24.62 -30.58 3.42
N TYR A 121 25.44 -29.55 3.26
CA TYR A 121 25.24 -28.26 3.92
C TYR A 121 23.90 -27.64 3.53
N VAL A 122 23.55 -27.59 2.24
CA VAL A 122 22.24 -27.07 1.81
C VAL A 122 21.10 -27.87 2.43
N ALA A 123 21.20 -29.20 2.46
CA ALA A 123 20.16 -30.07 3.03
C ALA A 123 19.97 -29.89 4.55
N ARG A 124 20.98 -29.36 5.25
CA ARG A 124 20.94 -29.01 6.68
C ARG A 124 20.45 -27.58 6.95
N VAL A 125 20.57 -26.68 5.96
CA VAL A 125 20.08 -25.30 6.04
C VAL A 125 18.58 -25.24 5.79
N VAL A 126 18.09 -25.91 4.74
CA VAL A 126 16.68 -25.82 4.33
C VAL A 126 15.70 -26.08 5.49
N PRO A 127 15.82 -27.16 6.29
CA PRO A 127 14.89 -27.38 7.40
C PRO A 127 15.12 -26.48 8.62
N ALA A 128 16.25 -25.78 8.70
CA ALA A 128 16.53 -24.80 9.75
C ALA A 128 15.95 -23.41 9.40
N GLU A 129 15.85 -23.11 8.11
CA GLU A 129 15.33 -21.84 7.57
C GLU A 129 13.85 -21.89 7.20
N ALA A 130 13.36 -23.03 6.70
CA ALA A 130 11.99 -23.23 6.29
C ALA A 130 11.37 -24.46 7.01
N PRO A 131 10.14 -24.34 7.54
CA PRO A 131 9.44 -25.48 8.14
C PRO A 131 9.31 -26.66 7.18
N ALA A 132 9.74 -27.84 7.60
CA ALA A 132 9.80 -29.03 6.74
C ALA A 132 8.44 -29.51 6.19
N PHE A 133 7.31 -29.05 6.74
CA PHE A 133 5.96 -29.39 6.25
C PHE A 133 5.45 -28.44 5.15
N TRP A 134 6.25 -27.47 4.74
CA TRP A 134 5.91 -26.54 3.65
C TRP A 134 5.84 -27.23 2.29
N GLU A 135 5.23 -26.53 1.32
CA GLU A 135 5.07 -27.07 -0.04
C GLU A 135 6.44 -27.33 -0.67
N PHE A 136 6.51 -28.36 -1.52
CA PHE A 136 7.73 -28.74 -2.22
C PHE A 136 8.37 -27.55 -2.94
N ASP A 137 7.58 -26.75 -3.66
CA ASP A 137 8.09 -25.61 -4.43
C ASP A 137 8.64 -24.48 -3.56
N ALA A 138 8.11 -24.28 -2.35
CA ALA A 138 8.67 -23.33 -1.40
C ALA A 138 10.02 -23.83 -0.84
N LEU A 139 10.10 -25.12 -0.49
CA LEU A 139 11.34 -25.76 -0.04
C LEU A 139 12.41 -25.81 -1.13
N ALA A 140 12.00 -26.03 -2.39
CA ALA A 140 12.89 -26.03 -3.55
C ALA A 140 13.42 -24.61 -3.85
N ALA A 141 12.57 -23.58 -3.73
CA ALA A 141 13.02 -22.19 -3.84
C ALA A 141 14.01 -21.84 -2.72
N GLN A 142 13.73 -22.24 -1.48
CA GLN A 142 14.65 -22.07 -0.35
C GLN A 142 16.00 -22.78 -0.58
N ALA A 143 16.00 -24.00 -1.10
CA ALA A 143 17.22 -24.74 -1.40
C ALA A 143 18.09 -24.03 -2.44
N VAL A 144 17.48 -23.52 -3.53
CA VAL A 144 18.20 -22.75 -4.57
C VAL A 144 18.75 -21.44 -4.01
N ALA A 145 17.97 -20.70 -3.22
CA ALA A 145 18.41 -19.45 -2.60
C ALA A 145 19.58 -19.69 -1.62
N ALA A 146 19.44 -20.64 -0.69
CA ALA A 146 20.49 -21.01 0.26
C ALA A 146 21.77 -21.50 -0.42
N ARG A 147 21.66 -22.30 -1.50
CA ARG A 147 22.80 -22.76 -2.29
C ARG A 147 23.50 -21.61 -3.01
N THR A 148 22.73 -20.74 -3.64
CA THR A 148 23.26 -19.58 -4.38
C THR A 148 23.98 -18.64 -3.42
N TYR A 149 23.36 -18.34 -2.28
CA TYR A 149 23.96 -17.52 -1.22
C TYR A 149 25.26 -18.12 -0.69
N ALA A 150 25.25 -19.39 -0.31
CA ALA A 150 26.43 -20.05 0.24
C ALA A 150 27.58 -20.14 -0.76
N TRP A 151 27.28 -20.40 -2.04
CA TRP A 151 28.31 -20.35 -3.09
C TRP A 151 28.89 -18.94 -3.22
N ARG A 152 28.05 -17.90 -3.22
CA ARG A 152 28.51 -16.51 -3.21
C ARG A 152 29.47 -16.23 -2.05
N GLN A 153 29.21 -16.77 -0.85
CA GLN A 153 30.09 -16.60 0.31
C GLN A 153 31.45 -17.30 0.18
N ILE A 154 31.51 -18.46 -0.47
CA ILE A 154 32.77 -19.13 -0.78
C ILE A 154 33.64 -18.24 -1.69
N LEU A 155 33.02 -17.54 -2.65
CA LEU A 155 33.74 -16.66 -3.58
C LEU A 155 34.32 -15.39 -2.94
N VAL A 156 33.84 -15.01 -1.76
CA VAL A 156 34.45 -13.92 -0.96
C VAL A 156 35.86 -14.33 -0.50
N GLY A 157 36.17 -15.63 -0.43
CA GLY A 157 37.54 -16.11 -0.23
C GLY A 157 38.10 -15.85 1.17
N ARG A 158 37.24 -15.85 2.19
CA ARG A 158 37.64 -15.62 3.59
C ARG A 158 38.70 -16.65 4.03
N PRO A 159 39.70 -16.26 4.83
CA PRO A 159 40.86 -17.12 5.10
C PRO A 159 40.52 -18.36 5.94
N ILE A 160 39.61 -18.25 6.91
CA ILE A 160 39.40 -19.28 7.94
C ILE A 160 38.17 -20.16 7.63
N TYR A 161 37.03 -19.54 7.36
CA TYR A 161 35.75 -20.19 7.11
C TYR A 161 34.98 -19.41 6.03
N ASP A 162 34.00 -20.03 5.38
CA ASP A 162 33.20 -19.38 4.34
C ASP A 162 31.96 -18.69 4.94
N VAL A 163 31.29 -19.38 5.87
CA VAL A 163 30.07 -18.95 6.58
C VAL A 163 30.08 -19.40 8.05
N THR A 164 29.25 -18.78 8.88
CA THR A 164 28.83 -19.37 10.17
C THR A 164 27.58 -20.24 9.96
N ASP A 165 27.20 -21.01 10.98
CA ASP A 165 25.94 -21.76 11.01
C ASP A 165 24.76 -21.01 11.67
N TRP A 166 24.81 -19.67 11.72
CA TRP A 166 23.81 -18.83 12.40
C TRP A 166 23.24 -17.74 11.50
N ALA A 167 22.22 -17.03 11.99
CA ALA A 167 21.44 -16.02 11.28
C ALA A 167 22.25 -14.81 10.76
N ASN A 168 23.53 -14.67 11.12
CA ASN A 168 24.40 -13.69 10.48
C ASN A 168 24.79 -14.08 9.05
N PHE A 169 24.65 -15.36 8.68
CA PHE A 169 24.69 -15.86 7.30
C PHE A 169 23.39 -16.61 6.97
N GLN A 170 23.32 -17.88 7.36
CA GLN A 170 22.13 -18.73 7.28
C GLN A 170 22.24 -19.81 8.35
N VAL A 171 21.13 -20.12 9.01
CA VAL A 171 21.07 -21.11 10.08
C VAL A 171 21.29 -22.50 9.48
N MET A 172 22.21 -23.26 10.07
CA MET A 172 22.43 -24.66 9.74
C MET A 172 22.34 -25.50 11.01
N CYS A 173 21.55 -26.58 10.97
CA CYS A 173 21.37 -27.53 12.07
C CYS A 173 21.79 -28.95 11.68
N ASP A 174 21.85 -29.87 12.64
CA ASP A 174 22.13 -31.28 12.35
C ASP A 174 20.87 -32.07 11.91
N ALA A 175 19.68 -31.51 12.10
CA ALA A 175 18.41 -32.15 11.77
C ALA A 175 18.19 -32.27 10.24
N ARG A 176 17.57 -33.38 9.82
CA ARG A 176 17.23 -33.70 8.42
C ARG A 176 15.81 -34.21 8.33
N TYR A 177 15.12 -33.86 7.24
CA TYR A 177 13.73 -34.24 7.01
C TYR A 177 13.55 -34.73 5.56
N PRO A 178 12.82 -35.83 5.32
CA PRO A 178 12.63 -36.35 3.96
C PRO A 178 12.05 -35.34 2.98
N SER A 179 11.12 -34.49 3.40
CA SER A 179 10.49 -33.47 2.55
C SER A 179 11.49 -32.42 2.06
N THR A 180 12.34 -31.89 2.95
CA THR A 180 13.37 -30.91 2.60
C THR A 180 14.52 -31.55 1.83
N ASP A 181 14.86 -32.81 2.12
CA ASP A 181 15.87 -33.57 1.40
C ASP A 181 15.47 -33.79 -0.06
N VAL A 182 14.22 -34.17 -0.32
CA VAL A 182 13.70 -34.35 -1.68
C VAL A 182 13.78 -33.04 -2.48
N ALA A 183 13.42 -31.90 -1.88
CA ALA A 183 13.54 -30.59 -2.52
C ALA A 183 15.01 -30.18 -2.79
N THR A 184 15.90 -30.46 -1.83
CA THR A 184 17.34 -30.18 -1.98
C THR A 184 17.96 -31.00 -3.09
N VAL A 185 17.69 -32.32 -3.13
CA VAL A 185 18.18 -33.24 -4.16
C VAL A 185 17.62 -32.89 -5.54
N ALA A 186 16.32 -32.58 -5.63
CA ALA A 186 15.68 -32.20 -6.90
C ALA A 186 16.25 -30.91 -7.51
N THR A 187 16.86 -30.06 -6.68
CA THR A 187 17.48 -28.79 -7.10
C THR A 187 19.00 -28.80 -7.00
N ALA A 188 19.63 -29.97 -6.87
CA ALA A 188 21.09 -30.08 -6.73
C ALA A 188 21.83 -29.36 -7.87
N GLY A 189 22.81 -28.54 -7.51
CA GLY A 189 23.57 -27.72 -8.47
C GLY A 189 22.81 -26.52 -9.08
N VAL A 190 21.52 -26.34 -8.80
CA VAL A 190 20.72 -25.23 -9.35
C VAL A 190 20.99 -23.93 -8.59
N TYR A 191 21.28 -22.86 -9.32
CA TYR A 191 21.62 -21.55 -8.74
C TYR A 191 21.15 -20.38 -9.63
N LEU A 192 21.14 -19.17 -9.05
CA LEU A 192 20.79 -17.93 -9.75
C LEU A 192 22.03 -17.10 -10.08
N SER A 193 22.10 -16.56 -11.29
CA SER A 193 23.12 -15.59 -11.72
C SER A 193 22.48 -14.32 -12.31
N GLU A 194 23.19 -13.20 -12.35
CA GLU A 194 22.66 -11.97 -12.96
C GLU A 194 22.64 -12.08 -14.49
N ILE A 195 21.62 -11.51 -15.14
CA ILE A 195 21.58 -11.39 -16.61
C ILE A 195 22.65 -10.40 -17.05
N GLY A 196 23.47 -10.80 -18.02
CA GLY A 196 24.54 -9.97 -18.56
C GLY A 196 25.87 -10.10 -17.81
N ASP A 197 25.91 -10.85 -16.71
CA ASP A 197 27.17 -11.24 -16.10
C ASP A 197 27.88 -12.29 -16.96
N ALA A 198 28.99 -11.89 -17.58
CA ALA A 198 29.81 -12.74 -18.45
C ALA A 198 30.40 -13.95 -17.70
N HIS A 199 30.58 -13.84 -16.39
CA HIS A 199 31.12 -14.91 -15.54
C HIS A 199 30.04 -15.79 -14.91
N GLN A 200 28.76 -15.41 -15.04
CA GLN A 200 27.62 -16.15 -14.52
C GLN A 200 27.76 -16.49 -13.02
N LEU A 201 28.25 -15.52 -12.25
CA LEU A 201 28.50 -15.67 -10.83
C LEU A 201 27.19 -15.88 -10.08
N PRO A 202 27.19 -16.67 -8.99
CA PRO A 202 26.04 -16.73 -8.10
C PRO A 202 25.74 -15.33 -7.56
N ILE A 203 24.47 -14.94 -7.62
CA ILE A 203 24.01 -13.67 -7.05
C ILE A 203 24.09 -13.71 -5.51
N LEU A 204 24.00 -12.53 -4.90
CA LEU A 204 23.70 -12.43 -3.48
C LEU A 204 22.21 -12.73 -3.22
N ALA A 205 21.87 -14.02 -3.09
CA ALA A 205 20.49 -14.50 -2.95
C ALA A 205 19.93 -14.32 -1.52
N MET A 206 19.72 -13.07 -1.10
CA MET A 206 19.12 -12.74 0.21
C MET A 206 17.69 -13.27 0.34
N TYR A 207 17.32 -13.72 1.53
CA TYR A 207 15.96 -14.11 1.90
C TYR A 207 15.71 -13.85 3.38
N SER A 208 14.46 -13.59 3.76
CA SER A 208 14.08 -13.50 5.18
C SER A 208 12.65 -13.97 5.41
N ALA A 209 12.27 -14.13 6.68
CA ALA A 209 11.02 -14.79 7.07
C ALA A 209 9.77 -14.16 6.44
N GLU A 210 9.59 -12.85 6.58
CA GLU A 210 8.47 -12.12 5.99
C GLU A 210 8.96 -10.76 5.48
N ASN A 211 8.93 -10.54 4.17
CA ASN A 211 9.42 -9.27 3.60
C ASN A 211 8.35 -8.17 3.55
N GLY A 212 7.08 -8.53 3.80
CA GLY A 212 5.92 -7.66 3.68
C GLY A 212 5.58 -7.34 2.21
N HIS A 213 4.72 -6.35 2.01
CA HIS A 213 4.38 -5.81 0.71
C HIS A 213 4.72 -4.31 0.64
N PRO A 214 5.55 -3.86 -0.32
CA PRO A 214 6.42 -4.66 -1.20
C PRO A 214 7.70 -5.18 -0.47
N THR A 215 8.50 -5.98 -1.17
CA THR A 215 9.90 -6.24 -0.75
C THR A 215 10.75 -4.96 -0.87
N LEU A 216 11.96 -4.95 -0.30
CA LEU A 216 12.87 -3.80 -0.40
C LEU A 216 13.84 -3.86 -1.57
N THR A 217 14.31 -2.67 -1.98
CA THR A 217 15.42 -2.51 -2.93
C THR A 217 16.75 -2.41 -2.20
N ASN A 218 17.69 -3.31 -2.50
CA ASN A 218 19.09 -3.13 -2.15
C ASN A 218 19.78 -2.36 -3.30
N PRO A 219 20.23 -1.10 -3.08
CA PRO A 219 20.81 -0.28 -4.15
C PRO A 219 22.13 -0.82 -4.70
N ASN A 220 22.80 -1.73 -3.99
CA ASN A 220 24.08 -2.31 -4.38
C ASN A 220 23.94 -3.62 -5.18
N ALA A 221 22.71 -4.10 -5.41
CA ALA A 221 22.45 -5.34 -6.12
C ALA A 221 21.27 -5.18 -7.08
N ASN A 222 21.55 -5.17 -8.38
CA ASN A 222 20.55 -4.95 -9.43
C ASN A 222 19.39 -5.95 -9.41
N TYR A 223 19.60 -7.15 -8.88
CA TYR A 223 18.63 -8.23 -8.80
C TYR A 223 17.80 -8.23 -7.51
N LEU A 224 18.18 -7.44 -6.50
CA LEU A 224 17.44 -7.24 -5.26
C LEU A 224 16.64 -5.93 -5.34
N ARG A 225 15.68 -5.88 -6.27
CA ARG A 225 14.75 -4.74 -6.41
C ARG A 225 13.48 -5.01 -5.61
N ALA A 226 12.87 -3.95 -5.11
CA ALA A 226 11.52 -4.01 -4.58
C ALA A 226 10.57 -4.54 -5.65
N VAL A 227 9.82 -5.59 -5.30
CA VAL A 227 8.77 -6.19 -6.11
C VAL A 227 7.45 -6.23 -5.32
N PRO A 228 6.30 -6.07 -5.99
CA PRO A 228 5.00 -6.24 -5.35
C PRO A 228 4.76 -7.69 -4.93
N ASP A 229 4.61 -7.94 -3.63
CA ASP A 229 4.25 -9.27 -3.12
C ASP A 229 2.88 -9.25 -2.43
N LEU A 230 1.79 -9.38 -3.20
CA LEU A 230 0.43 -9.30 -2.64
C LEU A 230 0.13 -10.42 -1.63
N PHE A 231 0.88 -11.52 -1.65
CA PHE A 231 0.79 -12.55 -0.62
C PHE A 231 1.30 -12.05 0.74
N GLY A 232 2.12 -11.00 0.77
CA GLY A 232 2.57 -10.31 1.99
C GLY A 232 1.73 -9.09 2.38
N LEU A 233 0.63 -8.79 1.69
CA LEU A 233 -0.21 -7.62 2.01
C LEU A 233 -0.78 -7.75 3.43
N GLY A 234 -0.62 -6.70 4.23
CA GLY A 234 -1.06 -6.69 5.64
C GLY A 234 -0.24 -7.57 6.58
N ARG A 235 0.91 -8.10 6.13
CA ARG A 235 1.87 -8.83 6.97
C ARG A 235 3.01 -7.89 7.32
N GLU A 236 3.27 -7.71 8.61
CA GLU A 236 4.45 -6.96 9.06
C GLU A 236 5.73 -7.65 8.60
N ARG A 237 6.72 -6.84 8.23
CA ARG A 237 8.03 -7.36 7.85
C ARG A 237 8.72 -7.97 9.07
N PHE A 238 9.17 -9.20 8.93
CA PHE A 238 9.99 -9.93 9.89
C PHE A 238 11.27 -10.41 9.21
N GLY A 239 12.35 -9.66 9.39
CA GLY A 239 13.62 -9.83 8.68
C GLY A 239 13.99 -8.60 7.85
N HIS A 240 15.09 -8.67 7.09
CA HIS A 240 15.64 -7.52 6.38
C HIS A 240 14.77 -7.02 5.21
N GLY A 241 13.91 -7.86 4.63
CA GLY A 241 12.98 -7.45 3.57
C GLY A 241 13.54 -7.45 2.13
N TYR A 242 14.83 -7.69 1.93
CA TYR A 242 15.45 -7.87 0.61
C TYR A 242 15.29 -9.29 0.05
N GLY A 243 15.08 -9.40 -1.26
CA GLY A 243 15.02 -10.69 -1.96
C GLY A 243 13.77 -11.49 -1.61
N MET A 244 13.94 -12.79 -1.37
CA MET A 244 12.82 -13.73 -1.21
C MET A 244 12.19 -13.68 0.18
N SER A 245 10.85 -13.54 0.23
CA SER A 245 10.07 -13.75 1.46
C SER A 245 9.83 -15.25 1.63
N GLN A 246 10.24 -15.85 2.75
CA GLN A 246 10.03 -17.28 3.00
C GLN A 246 8.53 -17.61 3.11
N TRP A 247 7.79 -16.83 3.90
CA TRP A 247 6.33 -16.97 4.01
C TRP A 247 5.60 -16.60 2.71
N GLY A 248 6.12 -15.63 1.96
CA GLY A 248 5.60 -15.29 0.64
C GLY A 248 5.80 -16.42 -0.38
N ALA A 249 6.97 -17.07 -0.39
CA ALA A 249 7.25 -18.26 -1.20
C ALA A 249 6.29 -19.41 -0.86
N GLN A 250 6.04 -19.67 0.43
CA GLN A 250 5.06 -20.67 0.86
C GLN A 250 3.63 -20.37 0.37
N ARG A 251 3.19 -19.11 0.44
CA ARG A 251 1.86 -18.71 -0.02
C ARG A 251 1.74 -18.76 -1.54
N ARG A 252 2.80 -18.43 -2.28
CA ARG A 252 2.89 -18.59 -3.74
C ARG A 252 2.84 -20.05 -4.17
N ALA A 253 3.58 -20.92 -3.48
CA ALA A 253 3.53 -22.36 -3.74
C ALA A 253 2.12 -22.93 -3.52
N ARG A 254 1.43 -22.53 -2.45
CA ARG A 254 0.02 -22.89 -2.22
C ARG A 254 -0.94 -22.35 -3.27
N ALA A 255 -0.60 -21.22 -3.90
CA ALA A 255 -1.33 -20.68 -5.04
C ALA A 255 -1.01 -21.38 -6.37
N GLY A 256 -0.17 -22.42 -6.36
CA GLY A 256 0.18 -23.22 -7.53
C GLY A 256 1.41 -22.74 -8.30
N GLN A 257 2.17 -21.76 -7.77
CA GLN A 257 3.42 -21.33 -8.40
C GLN A 257 4.55 -22.32 -8.11
N ASN A 258 5.30 -22.70 -9.14
CA ASN A 258 6.47 -23.56 -8.97
C ASN A 258 7.69 -22.76 -8.46
N TYR A 259 8.73 -23.45 -7.99
CA TYR A 259 9.91 -22.79 -7.41
C TYR A 259 10.62 -21.82 -8.37
N ARG A 260 10.59 -22.09 -9.69
CA ARG A 260 11.20 -21.22 -10.70
C ARG A 260 10.44 -19.90 -10.82
N GLN A 261 9.11 -19.96 -10.74
CA GLN A 261 8.25 -18.78 -10.71
C GLN A 261 8.46 -17.96 -9.43
N ILE A 262 8.56 -18.64 -8.29
CA ILE A 262 8.83 -18.00 -7.00
C ILE A 262 10.17 -17.26 -7.05
N LEU A 263 11.25 -17.91 -7.50
CA LEU A 263 12.57 -17.30 -7.60
C LEU A 263 12.59 -16.12 -8.57
N GLY A 264 12.02 -16.28 -9.77
CA GLY A 264 11.96 -15.21 -10.77
C GLY A 264 11.07 -14.03 -10.37
N HIS A 265 10.13 -14.23 -9.44
CA HIS A 265 9.37 -13.15 -8.82
C HIS A 265 10.24 -12.31 -7.89
N TYR A 266 10.97 -12.94 -6.95
CA TYR A 266 11.71 -12.23 -5.91
C TYR A 266 13.08 -11.70 -6.35
N TYR A 267 13.72 -12.36 -7.32
CA TYR A 267 15.03 -11.94 -7.85
C TYR A 267 14.87 -11.42 -9.28
N SER A 268 15.02 -10.11 -9.44
CA SER A 268 14.80 -9.44 -10.73
C SER A 268 16.00 -9.59 -11.66
N GLY A 269 15.79 -9.83 -12.95
CA GLY A 269 16.88 -9.78 -13.94
C GLY A 269 17.95 -10.85 -13.74
N VAL A 270 17.53 -12.07 -13.38
CA VAL A 270 18.41 -13.21 -13.13
C VAL A 270 18.18 -14.34 -14.15
N ASN A 271 19.19 -15.19 -14.30
CA ASN A 271 19.09 -16.48 -14.98
C ASN A 271 19.00 -17.60 -13.93
N LEU A 272 18.33 -18.70 -14.29
CA LEU A 272 18.31 -19.92 -13.48
C LEU A 272 19.12 -21.00 -14.19
N GLN A 273 20.15 -21.51 -13.52
CA GLN A 273 21.15 -22.38 -14.15
C GLN A 273 21.46 -23.57 -13.27
N ASN A 274 22.11 -24.59 -13.83
CA ASN A 274 22.65 -25.69 -13.05
C ASN A 274 24.15 -25.83 -13.34
N ALA A 275 24.94 -25.83 -12.29
CA ALA A 275 26.39 -25.82 -12.37
C ALA A 275 27.00 -27.17 -12.80
N GLN A 276 26.22 -28.24 -12.75
CA GLN A 276 26.62 -29.60 -13.13
C GLN A 276 26.10 -30.00 -14.51
N THR A 277 24.99 -29.42 -14.96
CA THR A 277 24.38 -29.74 -16.25
C THR A 277 23.77 -28.51 -16.93
N LEU A 278 24.02 -28.33 -18.23
CA LEU A 278 23.32 -27.34 -19.04
C LEU A 278 21.99 -27.93 -19.50
N THR A 279 20.88 -27.62 -18.82
CA THR A 279 19.56 -28.20 -19.17
C THR A 279 18.48 -27.13 -19.39
N ALA A 280 17.74 -27.28 -20.50
CA ALA A 280 16.61 -26.41 -20.87
C ALA A 280 15.44 -26.49 -19.86
N SER A 281 15.36 -27.54 -19.05
CA SER A 281 14.30 -27.79 -18.05
C SER A 281 14.26 -26.82 -16.87
N LEU A 282 15.21 -25.88 -16.78
CA LEU A 282 15.31 -24.89 -15.69
C LEU A 282 14.63 -23.56 -16.06
N SER A 283 13.56 -23.61 -16.84
CA SER A 283 12.85 -22.43 -17.30
C SER A 283 11.40 -22.40 -16.81
N ALA A 284 10.84 -21.19 -16.71
CA ALA A 284 9.44 -20.99 -16.36
C ALA A 284 8.94 -19.63 -16.84
N LEU A 285 7.63 -19.53 -17.12
CA LEU A 285 6.95 -18.25 -17.28
C LEU A 285 6.73 -17.64 -15.90
N ILE A 286 7.32 -16.47 -15.66
CA ILE A 286 7.25 -15.74 -14.39
C ILE A 286 6.33 -14.50 -14.48
N ALA A 287 5.98 -14.11 -15.70
CA ALA A 287 4.82 -13.30 -16.03
C ALA A 287 4.26 -13.82 -17.36
N PRO A 288 2.95 -14.10 -17.50
CA PRO A 288 1.99 -14.19 -16.39
C PRO A 288 2.35 -15.32 -15.41
N THR A 289 1.63 -15.44 -14.31
CA THR A 289 1.71 -16.53 -13.34
C THR A 289 0.43 -17.37 -13.34
N ALA A 290 0.48 -18.56 -12.74
CA ALA A 290 -0.70 -19.42 -12.63
C ALA A 290 -1.81 -18.71 -11.83
N GLY A 291 -3.03 -18.66 -12.40
CA GLY A 291 -4.19 -17.99 -11.80
C GLY A 291 -4.38 -16.53 -12.19
N ASP A 292 -3.46 -15.96 -12.98
CA ASP A 292 -3.62 -14.61 -13.53
C ASP A 292 -4.70 -14.55 -14.61
N TRP A 293 -5.23 -13.34 -14.82
CA TRP A 293 -6.25 -13.01 -15.79
C TRP A 293 -5.73 -12.00 -16.81
N LEU A 294 -6.34 -12.00 -17.99
CA LEU A 294 -6.16 -10.93 -18.97
C LEU A 294 -7.33 -9.96 -18.86
N THR A 295 -7.06 -8.78 -18.31
CA THR A 295 -8.03 -7.68 -18.20
C THR A 295 -8.02 -6.75 -19.42
N THR A 296 -7.12 -7.00 -20.37
CA THR A 296 -7.01 -6.24 -21.63
C THR A 296 -6.74 -7.18 -22.81
N ASN A 297 -6.68 -6.62 -24.02
CA ASN A 297 -6.25 -7.34 -25.23
C ASN A 297 -4.73 -7.49 -25.36
N ALA A 298 -3.99 -7.39 -24.25
CA ALA A 298 -2.54 -7.42 -24.24
C ALA A 298 -2.00 -8.27 -23.09
N MET A 299 -0.92 -8.99 -23.35
CA MET A 299 -0.25 -9.85 -22.38
C MET A 299 1.23 -9.48 -22.28
N ARG A 300 1.68 -9.12 -21.09
CA ARG A 300 3.11 -9.11 -20.79
C ARG A 300 3.56 -10.56 -20.58
N TRP A 301 4.67 -10.95 -21.21
CA TRP A 301 5.36 -12.17 -20.82
C TRP A 301 6.78 -11.89 -20.34
N GLN A 302 7.23 -12.74 -19.43
CA GLN A 302 8.61 -12.82 -18.98
C GLN A 302 8.91 -14.26 -18.59
N ALA A 303 10.04 -14.77 -19.05
CA ALA A 303 10.54 -16.09 -18.76
C ALA A 303 11.83 -15.98 -17.93
N LEU A 304 11.94 -16.87 -16.95
CA LEU A 304 13.20 -17.23 -16.32
C LEU A 304 13.80 -18.38 -17.14
N ALA A 305 15.08 -18.27 -17.52
CA ALA A 305 15.76 -19.27 -18.35
C ALA A 305 17.26 -19.36 -18.01
N PRO A 306 17.95 -20.41 -18.46
CA PRO A 306 19.40 -20.51 -18.38
C PRO A 306 20.13 -19.42 -19.19
N ALA A 307 21.29 -18.96 -18.72
CA ALA A 307 22.07 -17.92 -19.42
C ALA A 307 22.60 -18.38 -20.79
N LEU A 308 22.80 -19.69 -20.94
CA LEU A 308 23.29 -20.31 -22.18
C LEU A 308 22.18 -20.78 -23.13
N ALA A 309 20.91 -20.43 -22.87
CA ALA A 309 19.84 -20.72 -23.80
C ALA A 309 20.07 -19.98 -25.13
N ASN A 310 20.02 -20.70 -26.25
CA ASN A 310 20.28 -20.15 -27.58
C ASN A 310 19.02 -19.54 -28.21
N ALA A 311 17.86 -20.14 -27.92
CA ALA A 311 16.58 -19.67 -28.41
C ALA A 311 15.51 -19.76 -27.33
N ILE A 312 14.79 -18.67 -27.12
CA ILE A 312 13.63 -18.60 -26.23
C ILE A 312 12.47 -18.01 -27.03
N SER A 313 11.31 -18.64 -26.96
CA SER A 313 10.07 -18.11 -27.53
C SER A 313 8.87 -18.53 -26.70
N VAL A 314 7.78 -17.79 -26.86
CA VAL A 314 6.48 -18.13 -26.28
C VAL A 314 5.48 -18.29 -27.42
N GLU A 315 4.83 -19.45 -27.48
CA GLU A 315 3.74 -19.68 -28.42
C GLU A 315 2.40 -19.45 -27.72
N LEU A 316 1.58 -18.57 -28.28
CA LEU A 316 0.22 -18.32 -27.81
C LEU A 316 -0.79 -19.12 -28.61
N THR A 317 -1.69 -19.79 -27.89
CA THR A 317 -2.82 -20.54 -28.44
C THR A 317 -4.10 -20.14 -27.70
N SER A 318 -5.27 -20.24 -28.33
CA SER A 318 -6.56 -19.91 -27.70
C SER A 318 -7.58 -21.03 -27.84
N THR A 319 -8.49 -21.14 -26.88
CA THR A 319 -9.67 -22.01 -27.01
C THR A 319 -10.59 -21.46 -28.10
N GLY A 320 -11.09 -22.33 -28.98
CA GLY A 320 -12.03 -21.92 -30.04
C GLY A 320 -11.40 -21.19 -31.24
N SER A 321 -10.06 -21.19 -31.36
CA SER A 321 -9.31 -20.61 -32.49
C SER A 321 -9.56 -19.11 -32.71
N VAL A 322 -9.71 -18.34 -31.62
CA VAL A 322 -9.91 -16.87 -31.63
C VAL A 322 -8.68 -16.15 -32.19
N ILE A 323 -7.49 -16.66 -31.89
CA ILE A 323 -6.23 -16.25 -32.51
C ILE A 323 -5.56 -17.44 -33.20
N SER A 324 -4.87 -17.19 -34.30
CA SER A 324 -3.89 -18.13 -34.87
C SER A 324 -2.73 -18.31 -33.89
N PRO A 325 -2.09 -19.50 -33.85
CA PRO A 325 -0.86 -19.70 -33.09
C PRO A 325 0.15 -18.58 -33.38
N THR A 326 0.54 -17.85 -32.33
CA THR A 326 1.40 -16.67 -32.46
C THR A 326 2.70 -16.93 -31.72
N ILE A 327 3.83 -16.86 -32.43
CA ILE A 327 5.17 -17.07 -31.84
C ILE A 327 5.74 -15.71 -31.44
N LEU A 328 6.00 -15.55 -30.16
CA LEU A 328 6.59 -14.37 -29.55
C LEU A 328 8.09 -14.63 -29.31
N PRO A 329 8.99 -13.86 -29.94
CA PRO A 329 10.42 -14.08 -29.80
C PRO A 329 10.94 -13.56 -28.46
N GLY A 330 11.94 -14.26 -27.90
CA GLY A 330 12.70 -13.81 -26.74
C GLY A 330 12.04 -14.11 -25.39
N ALA A 331 12.80 -13.88 -24.33
CA ALA A 331 12.42 -14.20 -22.97
C ALA A 331 11.42 -13.20 -22.34
N ARG A 332 11.15 -12.06 -22.99
CA ARG A 332 10.23 -11.05 -22.44
C ARG A 332 9.71 -10.13 -23.52
N GLY A 333 8.50 -9.64 -23.32
CA GLY A 333 7.87 -8.65 -24.19
C GLY A 333 6.45 -8.34 -23.74
N ILE A 334 5.76 -7.53 -24.54
CA ILE A 334 4.33 -7.27 -24.40
C ILE A 334 3.68 -7.60 -25.74
N TRP A 335 2.80 -8.58 -25.73
CA TRP A 335 2.04 -8.97 -26.91
C TRP A 335 0.72 -8.22 -26.89
N ARG A 336 0.30 -7.69 -28.05
CA ARG A 336 -1.06 -7.17 -28.25
C ARG A 336 -1.78 -8.03 -29.27
N SER A 337 -2.97 -8.48 -28.90
CA SER A 337 -3.84 -9.19 -29.82
C SER A 337 -4.26 -8.25 -30.96
N PRO A 338 -4.12 -8.67 -32.23
CA PRO A 338 -4.61 -7.90 -33.37
C PRO A 338 -6.15 -7.90 -33.46
N LEU A 339 -6.81 -8.83 -32.76
CA LEU A 339 -8.26 -8.97 -32.68
C LEU A 339 -8.73 -8.82 -31.23
N PRO A 340 -9.93 -8.26 -30.98
CA PRO A 340 -10.51 -8.24 -29.65
C PRO A 340 -10.63 -9.65 -29.06
N LEU A 341 -10.18 -9.82 -27.83
CA LEU A 341 -10.40 -11.05 -27.07
C LEU A 341 -11.78 -10.97 -26.39
N THR A 342 -12.50 -12.09 -26.37
CA THR A 342 -13.81 -12.19 -25.73
C THR A 342 -13.67 -12.76 -24.33
N ASP A 343 -14.45 -12.26 -23.38
CA ASP A 343 -14.46 -12.77 -22.01
C ASP A 343 -14.77 -14.27 -21.95
N GLY A 344 -14.11 -14.96 -21.03
CA GLY A 344 -14.18 -16.40 -20.85
C GLY A 344 -13.31 -17.21 -21.82
N VAL A 345 -12.70 -16.59 -22.85
CA VAL A 345 -11.72 -17.27 -23.71
C VAL A 345 -10.47 -17.57 -22.90
N SER A 346 -9.93 -18.79 -23.04
CA SER A 346 -8.64 -19.13 -22.46
C SER A 346 -7.51 -18.93 -23.48
N LEU A 347 -6.48 -18.20 -23.07
CA LEU A 347 -5.22 -18.05 -23.79
C LEU A 347 -4.16 -18.90 -23.10
N THR A 348 -3.51 -19.81 -23.82
CA THR A 348 -2.39 -20.62 -23.29
C THR A 348 -1.08 -20.17 -23.91
N ALA A 349 -0.16 -19.73 -23.06
CA ALA A 349 1.22 -19.43 -23.38
C ALA A 349 2.09 -20.65 -23.13
N HIS A 350 2.71 -21.20 -24.18
CA HIS A 350 3.66 -22.30 -24.12
C HIS A 350 5.07 -21.74 -24.25
N LEU A 351 5.91 -21.97 -23.24
CA LEU A 351 7.32 -21.55 -23.26
C LEU A 351 8.16 -22.61 -23.96
N TRP A 352 8.93 -22.16 -24.95
CA TRP A 352 9.88 -22.96 -25.68
C TRP A 352 11.30 -22.45 -25.42
N VAL A 353 12.19 -23.35 -25.02
CA VAL A 353 13.62 -23.08 -24.84
C VAL A 353 14.41 -24.11 -25.62
N ASP A 354 15.27 -23.64 -26.53
CA ASP A 354 16.08 -24.47 -27.43
C ASP A 354 15.28 -25.56 -28.16
N GLY A 355 14.06 -25.22 -28.58
CA GLY A 355 13.16 -26.10 -29.35
C GLY A 355 12.36 -27.11 -28.51
N VAL A 356 12.48 -27.08 -27.18
CA VAL A 356 11.71 -27.93 -26.26
C VAL A 356 10.69 -27.08 -25.51
N GLN A 357 9.44 -27.55 -25.42
CA GLN A 357 8.44 -26.92 -24.56
C GLN A 357 8.78 -27.22 -23.10
N THR A 358 9.03 -26.19 -22.31
CA THR A 358 9.52 -26.31 -20.93
C THR A 358 8.49 -25.90 -19.88
N ASP A 359 7.54 -25.04 -20.25
CA ASP A 359 6.49 -24.57 -19.36
C ASP A 359 5.22 -24.20 -20.14
N LYS A 360 4.09 -24.08 -19.44
CA LYS A 360 2.87 -23.50 -20.00
C LYS A 360 1.99 -22.87 -18.93
N ILE A 361 1.35 -21.76 -19.27
CA ILE A 361 0.35 -21.10 -18.43
C ILE A 361 -0.89 -20.81 -19.25
N THR A 362 -2.06 -21.12 -18.67
CA THR A 362 -3.36 -20.76 -19.25
C THR A 362 -3.94 -19.61 -18.45
N LEU A 363 -4.30 -18.53 -19.15
CA LEU A 363 -4.98 -17.35 -18.64
C LEU A 363 -6.41 -17.35 -19.15
N THR A 364 -7.31 -16.79 -18.36
CA THR A 364 -8.67 -16.51 -18.82
C THR A 364 -8.80 -15.02 -19.07
N VAL A 365 -9.44 -14.67 -20.19
CA VAL A 365 -9.78 -13.28 -20.53
C VAL A 365 -10.99 -12.88 -19.69
N ASP A 366 -10.85 -11.78 -18.97
CA ASP A 366 -11.90 -11.17 -18.16
C ASP A 366 -11.72 -9.66 -18.17
N THR A 367 -12.37 -9.02 -19.14
CA THR A 367 -12.39 -7.57 -19.35
C THR A 367 -13.67 -6.92 -18.83
N SER A 368 -14.58 -7.71 -18.25
CA SER A 368 -15.87 -7.23 -17.77
C SER A 368 -15.77 -6.73 -16.34
N SER A 369 -16.47 -5.62 -16.06
CA SER A 369 -16.69 -5.19 -14.68
C SER A 369 -17.57 -6.19 -13.92
N PRO A 370 -17.30 -6.44 -12.63
CA PRO A 370 -18.19 -7.19 -11.75
C PRO A 370 -19.54 -6.47 -11.54
N LEU A 371 -20.48 -7.17 -10.91
CA LEU A 371 -21.78 -6.58 -10.61
C LEU A 371 -21.65 -5.45 -9.58
N THR A 372 -22.38 -4.38 -9.79
CA THR A 372 -22.39 -3.24 -8.88
C THR A 372 -22.99 -3.63 -7.52
N PRO A 373 -22.29 -3.41 -6.39
CA PRO A 373 -22.82 -3.72 -5.08
C PRO A 373 -23.96 -2.77 -4.68
N ILE A 374 -24.87 -3.27 -3.86
CA ILE A 374 -25.99 -2.50 -3.30
C ILE A 374 -25.62 -2.04 -1.88
N ILE A 375 -25.84 -0.76 -1.61
CA ILE A 375 -25.67 -0.13 -0.30
C ILE A 375 -26.90 0.75 0.00
N SER A 376 -27.24 0.88 1.27
CA SER A 376 -28.27 1.81 1.73
C SER A 376 -27.83 2.52 2.99
N ALA A 377 -28.14 3.81 3.09
CA ALA A 377 -27.97 4.63 4.29
C ALA A 377 -29.30 5.35 4.60
N PRO A 378 -29.61 5.65 5.87
CA PRO A 378 -30.66 6.60 6.21
C PRO A 378 -30.40 7.97 5.56
N ALA A 379 -31.46 8.72 5.25
CA ALA A 379 -31.31 10.04 4.65
C ALA A 379 -30.69 11.07 5.62
N VAL A 380 -30.91 10.90 6.92
CA VAL A 380 -30.45 11.80 7.98
C VAL A 380 -29.94 10.96 9.15
N VAL A 381 -28.85 11.40 9.76
CA VAL A 381 -28.23 10.76 10.92
C VAL A 381 -27.81 11.78 11.97
N THR A 382 -27.95 11.38 13.23
CA THR A 382 -27.52 12.14 14.41
C THR A 382 -26.33 11.52 15.12
N ALA A 383 -25.79 10.43 14.57
CA ALA A 383 -24.68 9.66 15.12
C ALA A 383 -23.38 9.98 14.37
N SER A 384 -22.24 9.86 15.06
CA SER A 384 -20.91 9.99 14.45
C SER A 384 -20.48 8.76 13.65
N HIS A 385 -21.25 7.67 13.74
CA HIS A 385 -20.97 6.41 13.04
C HIS A 385 -22.27 5.80 12.54
N LEU A 386 -22.26 5.33 11.28
CA LEU A 386 -23.39 4.66 10.65
C LEU A 386 -22.98 3.25 10.20
N PRO A 387 -23.60 2.18 10.73
CA PRO A 387 -23.42 0.85 10.17
C PRO A 387 -24.07 0.76 8.79
N LEU A 388 -23.29 0.39 7.79
CA LEU A 388 -23.75 0.17 6.42
C LEU A 388 -23.87 -1.33 6.15
N THR A 389 -25.00 -1.71 5.56
CA THR A 389 -25.19 -3.05 5.00
C THR A 389 -24.84 -2.99 3.52
N ILE A 390 -23.89 -3.82 3.09
CA ILE A 390 -23.49 -3.91 1.69
C ILE A 390 -23.77 -5.33 1.18
N THR A 391 -24.41 -5.42 0.02
CA THR A 391 -24.67 -6.70 -0.66
C THR A 391 -23.91 -6.72 -1.99
N ALA A 392 -23.11 -7.76 -2.22
CA ALA A 392 -22.34 -7.98 -3.45
C ALA A 392 -22.44 -9.44 -3.90
N ALA A 393 -21.97 -9.74 -5.12
CA ALA A 393 -22.01 -11.11 -5.60
C ALA A 393 -20.98 -11.99 -4.87
N ALA A 394 -21.23 -13.30 -4.85
CA ALA A 394 -20.35 -14.25 -4.17
C ALA A 394 -18.94 -14.24 -4.78
N GLY A 395 -17.91 -14.04 -3.95
CA GLY A 395 -16.50 -14.07 -4.35
C GLY A 395 -15.91 -12.74 -4.81
N GLU A 396 -16.73 -11.68 -4.90
CA GLU A 396 -16.28 -10.30 -5.12
C GLU A 396 -15.77 -9.68 -3.81
N ARG A 397 -14.73 -8.85 -3.91
CA ARG A 397 -14.29 -7.99 -2.80
C ARG A 397 -14.97 -6.64 -2.93
N VAL A 398 -15.53 -6.10 -1.86
CA VAL A 398 -16.21 -4.80 -1.90
C VAL A 398 -15.33 -3.74 -1.26
N GLY A 399 -14.81 -2.80 -2.02
CA GLY A 399 -14.13 -1.65 -1.43
C GLY A 399 -15.10 -0.59 -0.96
N PHE A 400 -14.72 0.11 0.10
CA PHE A 400 -15.43 1.27 0.64
C PHE A 400 -14.62 2.54 0.39
N HIS A 401 -15.25 3.54 -0.21
CA HIS A 401 -14.68 4.85 -0.48
C HIS A 401 -15.35 5.91 0.40
N GLY A 402 -14.55 6.49 1.30
CA GLY A 402 -14.98 7.54 2.24
C GLY A 402 -14.84 8.96 1.71
N GLY A 403 -14.77 9.15 0.39
CA GLY A 403 -14.72 10.49 -0.23
C GLY A 403 -13.33 11.05 -0.52
N TRP A 404 -12.23 10.33 -0.21
CA TRP A 404 -10.89 10.81 -0.56
C TRP A 404 -10.61 10.58 -2.06
N VAL A 405 -10.39 11.66 -2.79
CA VAL A 405 -9.98 11.66 -4.20
C VAL A 405 -8.92 12.74 -4.37
N TRP A 406 -7.82 12.40 -5.04
CA TRP A 406 -6.87 13.39 -5.52
C TRP A 406 -7.00 13.50 -7.04
N GLN A 407 -7.36 14.67 -7.53
CA GLN A 407 -7.63 14.90 -8.95
C GLN A 407 -6.37 15.04 -9.82
N GLY A 408 -5.16 15.00 -9.25
CA GLY A 408 -3.95 14.97 -10.08
C GLY A 408 -3.48 16.30 -10.68
N GLU A 409 -4.18 17.43 -10.52
CA GLU A 409 -3.77 18.71 -11.13
C GLU A 409 -2.92 19.59 -10.20
N THR A 410 -3.19 19.55 -8.89
CA THR A 410 -2.42 20.28 -7.89
C THR A 410 -1.39 19.33 -7.29
N LEU A 411 -0.22 19.25 -7.91
CA LEU A 411 0.82 18.30 -7.53
C LEU A 411 2.22 18.92 -7.49
N PHE A 412 3.07 18.37 -6.62
CA PHE A 412 4.50 18.63 -6.71
C PHE A 412 5.09 17.69 -7.76
N HIS A 413 6.09 18.12 -8.52
CA HIS A 413 6.68 17.30 -9.57
C HIS A 413 8.13 17.66 -9.85
N THR A 414 8.86 16.71 -10.44
CA THR A 414 10.13 17.02 -11.09
C THR A 414 9.91 18.10 -12.16
N ALA A 415 10.80 19.10 -12.23
CA ALA A 415 10.69 20.19 -13.19
C ALA A 415 10.57 19.65 -14.63
N ASN A 416 9.66 20.23 -15.42
CA ASN A 416 9.40 19.84 -16.82
C ASN A 416 9.03 18.35 -17.01
N SER A 417 8.44 17.68 -16.01
CA SER A 417 8.00 16.28 -16.13
C SER A 417 6.55 16.09 -16.57
N GLY A 418 5.92 17.15 -17.03
CA GLY A 418 4.55 17.20 -17.52
C GLY A 418 3.99 18.62 -17.43
N ALA A 419 2.74 18.79 -17.84
CA ALA A 419 1.99 20.02 -17.72
C ALA A 419 0.49 19.73 -17.53
N LEU A 420 -0.20 20.65 -16.86
CA LEU A 420 -1.66 20.63 -16.81
C LEU A 420 -2.23 20.85 -18.22
N ALA A 421 -3.13 19.96 -18.64
CA ALA A 421 -3.74 19.98 -19.97
C ALA A 421 -5.25 19.84 -19.88
N VAL A 422 -5.95 20.44 -20.85
CA VAL A 422 -7.38 20.19 -21.07
C VAL A 422 -7.53 18.83 -21.75
N ASP A 423 -8.29 17.96 -21.11
CA ASP A 423 -8.54 16.60 -21.57
C ASP A 423 -9.98 16.20 -21.25
N LEU A 424 -10.88 16.32 -22.23
CA LEU A 424 -12.31 16.05 -22.04
C LEU A 424 -12.63 14.58 -21.71
N ALA A 425 -11.65 13.68 -21.79
CA ALA A 425 -11.79 12.29 -21.35
C ALA A 425 -11.56 12.12 -19.84
N ALA A 426 -10.93 13.10 -19.18
CA ALA A 426 -10.73 13.13 -17.74
C ALA A 426 -12.01 13.52 -17.00
N ALA A 427 -12.11 13.19 -15.71
CA ALA A 427 -13.37 13.28 -14.97
C ALA A 427 -13.90 14.71 -14.82
N ASP A 428 -13.01 15.68 -14.66
CA ASP A 428 -13.33 17.11 -14.57
C ASP A 428 -12.91 17.91 -15.82
N GLY A 429 -12.43 17.20 -16.86
CA GLY A 429 -11.95 17.79 -18.11
C GLY A 429 -10.49 18.26 -18.07
N LEU A 430 -9.75 18.01 -16.99
CA LEU A 430 -8.33 18.32 -16.85
C LEU A 430 -7.51 17.07 -16.53
N ALA A 431 -6.25 17.08 -16.93
CA ALA A 431 -5.31 16.02 -16.61
C ALA A 431 -3.89 16.55 -16.50
N TRP A 432 -3.05 15.87 -15.73
CA TRP A 432 -1.61 16.07 -15.79
C TRP A 432 -1.04 15.23 -16.93
N LEU A 433 -0.56 15.90 -17.99
CA LEU A 433 -0.07 15.26 -19.21
C LEU A 433 1.45 15.36 -19.30
N ALA A 434 2.11 14.21 -19.43
CA ALA A 434 3.50 14.12 -19.86
C ALA A 434 3.59 13.59 -21.29
N GLN A 435 4.52 14.17 -22.05
CA GLN A 435 4.66 13.93 -23.48
C GLN A 435 6.09 13.50 -23.77
N SER A 436 6.24 12.33 -24.38
CA SER A 436 7.53 11.78 -24.79
C SER A 436 8.21 12.73 -25.78
N GLY A 437 9.51 12.95 -25.59
CA GLY A 437 10.32 13.87 -26.41
C GLY A 437 10.10 15.37 -26.13
N VAL A 438 9.09 15.76 -25.33
CA VAL A 438 8.85 17.16 -24.92
C VAL A 438 9.20 17.35 -23.44
N HIS A 439 8.67 16.48 -22.60
CA HIS A 439 8.87 16.51 -21.15
C HIS A 439 10.00 15.55 -20.73
N GLN A 440 10.62 15.84 -19.58
CA GLN A 440 11.65 15.00 -18.99
C GLN A 440 11.05 13.90 -18.13
N ALA A 441 11.65 12.70 -18.13
CA ALA A 441 11.29 11.66 -17.17
C ALA A 441 11.40 12.22 -15.74
N GLY A 442 10.45 11.85 -14.86
CA GLY A 442 10.35 12.49 -13.55
C GLY A 442 9.30 11.85 -12.67
N VAL A 443 9.19 12.37 -11.45
CA VAL A 443 8.25 11.90 -10.43
C VAL A 443 7.19 12.96 -10.20
N TRP A 444 5.93 12.51 -10.14
CA TRP A 444 4.78 13.31 -9.74
C TRP A 444 4.33 12.87 -8.36
N TYR A 445 4.02 13.83 -7.50
CA TYR A 445 3.77 13.61 -6.09
C TYR A 445 2.36 14.08 -5.73
N GLY A 446 1.54 13.15 -5.24
CA GLY A 446 0.26 13.48 -4.65
C GLY A 446 0.38 14.34 -3.40
N PRO A 447 -0.74 14.93 -2.95
CA PRO A 447 -0.77 15.70 -1.72
C PRO A 447 -0.46 14.79 -0.53
N TYR A 448 0.28 15.33 0.44
CA TYR A 448 0.45 14.67 1.72
C TYR A 448 -0.90 14.51 2.40
N THR A 449 -1.17 13.30 2.89
CA THR A 449 -2.39 13.05 3.66
C THR A 449 -2.14 12.14 4.85
N THR A 450 -2.84 12.42 5.94
CA THR A 450 -2.83 11.60 7.16
C THR A 450 -4.23 11.12 7.53
N VAL A 451 -5.19 11.29 6.62
CA VAL A 451 -6.62 11.06 6.90
C VAL A 451 -7.02 9.59 6.81
N LEU A 452 -6.15 8.72 6.28
CA LEU A 452 -6.42 7.30 6.17
C LEU A 452 -6.05 6.59 7.47
N ALA A 453 -6.99 5.85 8.04
CA ALA A 453 -6.80 5.18 9.33
C ALA A 453 -5.81 4.00 9.23
N ALA A 454 -5.07 3.77 10.31
CA ALA A 454 -4.25 2.58 10.48
C ALA A 454 -5.09 1.31 10.71
N GLY A 455 -4.47 0.14 10.51
CA GLY A 455 -5.06 -1.18 10.69
C GLY A 455 -5.86 -1.70 9.48
N TYR A 456 -5.85 -0.99 8.36
CA TYR A 456 -6.60 -1.34 7.15
C TYR A 456 -5.69 -1.51 5.94
N SER A 457 -6.14 -2.40 5.05
CA SER A 457 -5.63 -2.48 3.69
C SER A 457 -6.43 -1.56 2.78
N TYR A 458 -5.76 -0.97 1.81
CA TYR A 458 -6.33 -0.02 0.87
C TYR A 458 -5.91 -0.40 -0.55
N ARG A 459 -6.69 0.07 -1.52
CA ARG A 459 -6.41 0.04 -2.94
C ARG A 459 -6.44 1.45 -3.47
N ALA A 460 -5.29 1.92 -3.97
CA ALA A 460 -5.20 3.15 -4.73
C ALA A 460 -5.44 2.85 -6.22
N LEU A 461 -6.47 3.43 -6.81
CA LEU A 461 -6.73 3.37 -8.24
C LEU A 461 -6.17 4.62 -8.90
N PHE A 462 -5.09 4.45 -9.67
CA PHE A 462 -4.53 5.52 -10.50
C PHE A 462 -5.22 5.48 -11.86
N TRP A 463 -6.04 6.48 -12.16
CA TRP A 463 -6.71 6.61 -13.45
C TRP A 463 -5.73 7.20 -14.46
N LEU A 464 -5.13 6.30 -15.24
CA LEU A 464 -4.07 6.65 -16.18
C LEU A 464 -4.54 6.45 -17.62
N ARG A 465 -3.96 7.23 -18.52
CA ARG A 465 -4.06 7.00 -19.95
C ARG A 465 -2.68 7.07 -20.57
N ALA A 466 -2.26 6.00 -21.24
CA ALA A 466 -1.04 5.99 -22.02
C ALA A 466 -1.31 6.46 -23.46
N GLY A 467 -0.34 7.18 -24.04
CA GLY A 467 -0.32 7.45 -25.46
C GLY A 467 -0.18 6.17 -26.28
N ILE A 468 -0.40 6.30 -27.59
CA ILE A 468 -0.15 5.22 -28.53
C ILE A 468 1.36 4.96 -28.52
N LEU A 469 1.75 3.77 -28.10
CA LEU A 469 3.14 3.33 -28.28
C LEU A 469 3.44 3.36 -29.77
N PRO A 470 4.63 3.84 -30.20
CA PRO A 470 5.05 3.67 -31.58
C PRO A 470 5.10 2.16 -31.83
N ALA A 471 4.04 1.63 -32.45
CA ALA A 471 4.14 0.37 -33.14
C ALA A 471 5.16 0.64 -34.24
N GLY A 472 6.24 -0.15 -34.31
CA GLY A 472 6.73 -0.44 -35.65
C GLY A 472 5.50 -0.95 -36.41
N GLU A 473 5.21 -0.39 -37.59
CA GLU A 473 3.92 -0.54 -38.27
C GLU A 473 3.48 -2.01 -38.52
N ASP A 474 4.34 -2.99 -38.19
CA ASP A 474 4.12 -4.44 -38.33
C ASP A 474 4.44 -5.30 -37.08
N GLU A 475 4.75 -4.75 -35.89
CA GLU A 475 5.15 -5.57 -34.72
C GLU A 475 4.04 -5.72 -33.65
N ALA A 476 3.46 -6.93 -33.55
CA ALA A 476 2.54 -7.33 -32.48
C ALA A 476 3.20 -7.43 -31.09
N VAL A 477 4.52 -7.23 -31.02
CA VAL A 477 5.35 -7.37 -29.83
C VAL A 477 6.03 -6.05 -29.53
N GLN A 478 5.84 -5.58 -28.30
CA GLN A 478 6.43 -4.34 -27.79
C GLN A 478 7.53 -4.66 -26.76
N PRO A 479 8.53 -3.77 -26.58
CA PRO A 479 9.56 -3.94 -25.56
C PRO A 479 8.97 -4.09 -24.16
N ALA A 480 9.53 -5.01 -23.36
CA ALA A 480 9.19 -5.18 -21.96
C ALA A 480 9.82 -4.09 -21.07
N THR A 481 9.40 -2.85 -21.26
CA THR A 481 9.84 -1.71 -20.45
C THR A 481 8.62 -1.10 -19.72
N PRO A 482 8.68 -0.91 -18.39
CA PRO A 482 7.65 -0.16 -17.68
C PRO A 482 7.53 1.27 -18.22
N LEU A 483 6.32 1.76 -18.35
CA LEU A 483 6.00 3.14 -18.75
C LEU A 483 6.14 4.10 -17.56
N ALA A 484 5.77 3.62 -16.37
CA ALA A 484 5.90 4.33 -15.11
C ALA A 484 6.02 3.33 -13.96
N ARG A 485 6.39 3.84 -12.78
CA ARG A 485 6.29 3.13 -11.50
C ARG A 485 5.40 3.90 -10.55
N LEU A 486 4.40 3.22 -10.01
CA LEU A 486 3.48 3.74 -8.99
C LEU A 486 3.95 3.25 -7.64
N ASP A 487 3.99 4.12 -6.64
CA ASP A 487 4.15 3.70 -5.26
C ASP A 487 3.26 4.51 -4.31
N VAL A 488 3.01 3.89 -3.16
CA VAL A 488 2.36 4.52 -2.01
C VAL A 488 3.37 4.49 -0.89
N THR A 489 3.69 5.64 -0.33
CA THR A 489 4.69 5.78 0.72
C THR A 489 4.21 6.62 1.89
N ASP A 490 4.86 6.47 3.02
CA ASP A 490 4.69 7.29 4.22
C ASP A 490 6.04 7.93 4.62
N ARG A 491 6.00 8.94 5.49
CA ARG A 491 7.17 9.67 6.02
C ARG A 491 8.11 10.22 4.92
N GLY A 492 7.53 10.84 3.88
CA GLY A 492 8.31 11.44 2.80
C GLY A 492 9.06 10.41 1.92
N GLY A 493 8.50 9.21 1.78
CA GLY A 493 9.08 8.16 0.93
C GLY A 493 9.92 7.11 1.64
N GLU A 494 10.15 7.24 2.94
CA GLU A 494 11.01 6.33 3.70
C GLU A 494 10.36 4.97 3.94
N VAL A 495 9.04 4.95 4.13
CA VAL A 495 8.28 3.71 4.28
C VAL A 495 7.47 3.48 3.03
N GLN A 496 7.84 2.44 2.28
CA GLN A 496 7.10 2.01 1.12
C GLN A 496 5.99 1.03 1.53
N LEU A 497 4.74 1.38 1.24
CA LEU A 497 3.54 0.62 1.63
C LEU A 497 2.90 -0.13 0.45
N GLY A 498 3.09 0.37 -0.77
CA GLY A 498 2.57 -0.23 -2.00
C GLY A 498 3.47 0.08 -3.19
N LEU A 499 3.47 -0.79 -4.19
CA LEU A 499 4.29 -0.65 -5.40
C LEU A 499 3.65 -1.36 -6.59
N ARG A 500 3.69 -0.74 -7.77
CA ARG A 500 3.37 -1.40 -9.05
C ARG A 500 4.09 -0.73 -10.21
N ASP A 501 4.65 -1.53 -11.11
CA ASP A 501 5.09 -1.02 -12.41
C ASP A 501 3.90 -0.97 -13.38
N VAL A 502 3.80 0.12 -14.14
CA VAL A 502 2.80 0.32 -15.20
C VAL A 502 3.39 -0.16 -16.52
N TRP A 503 2.69 -1.05 -17.19
CA TRP A 503 3.08 -1.64 -18.47
C TRP A 503 2.11 -1.24 -19.55
N ALA A 504 2.55 -1.34 -20.80
CA ALA A 504 1.67 -1.10 -21.92
C ALA A 504 0.46 -2.07 -21.92
N SER A 505 0.64 -3.29 -21.42
CA SER A 505 -0.44 -4.27 -21.30
C SER A 505 -1.54 -3.87 -20.31
N ASP A 506 -1.31 -2.89 -19.43
CA ASP A 506 -2.35 -2.37 -18.54
C ASP A 506 -3.37 -1.48 -19.28
N PHE A 507 -3.14 -1.15 -20.56
CA PHE A 507 -4.01 -0.28 -21.36
C PHE A 507 -4.67 -1.02 -22.52
N ALA A 508 -5.99 -1.19 -22.46
CA ALA A 508 -6.81 -1.76 -23.53
C ALA A 508 -7.14 -0.76 -24.67
N SER A 509 -7.12 0.55 -24.40
CA SER A 509 -7.53 1.59 -25.34
C SER A 509 -6.92 2.94 -24.97
N ALA A 510 -7.25 3.99 -25.72
CA ALA A 510 -6.91 5.38 -25.41
C ALA A 510 -7.88 6.04 -24.40
N ALA A 511 -8.63 5.26 -23.62
CA ALA A 511 -9.42 5.75 -22.50
C ALA A 511 -8.62 5.71 -21.19
N TYR A 512 -9.06 6.44 -20.16
CA TYR A 512 -8.51 6.30 -18.82
C TYR A 512 -8.85 4.92 -18.25
N GLN A 513 -7.86 4.27 -17.66
CA GLN A 513 -7.99 2.94 -17.07
C GLN A 513 -7.41 2.95 -15.65
N PRO A 514 -8.10 2.32 -14.69
CA PRO A 514 -7.63 2.27 -13.32
C PRO A 514 -6.48 1.27 -13.18
N VAL A 515 -5.32 1.74 -12.75
CA VAL A 515 -4.17 0.91 -12.38
C VAL A 515 -4.09 0.83 -10.86
N ALA A 516 -4.35 -0.35 -10.30
CA ALA A 516 -4.47 -0.56 -8.86
C ALA A 516 -3.10 -0.79 -8.18
N VAL A 517 -2.87 -0.08 -7.08
CA VAL A 517 -1.79 -0.32 -6.10
C VAL A 517 -2.41 -0.63 -4.75
N ASP A 518 -2.24 -1.86 -4.28
CA ASP A 518 -2.70 -2.26 -2.95
C ASP A 518 -1.62 -1.95 -1.91
N PHE A 519 -2.03 -1.52 -0.72
CA PHE A 519 -1.13 -1.19 0.38
C PHE A 519 -1.81 -1.42 1.73
N HIS A 520 -1.03 -1.50 2.81
CA HIS A 520 -1.55 -1.63 4.18
C HIS A 520 -0.93 -0.57 5.08
N ILE A 521 -1.73 0.04 5.94
CA ILE A 521 -1.27 1.02 6.92
C ILE A 521 -1.22 0.35 8.29
N PHE A 522 -0.04 0.08 8.82
CA PHE A 522 0.11 -0.59 10.14
C PHE A 522 -0.02 0.37 11.32
N ALA A 523 0.44 1.61 11.17
CA ALA A 523 0.45 2.64 12.19
C ALA A 523 -0.06 3.96 11.61
N GLU A 524 -0.47 4.89 12.49
CA GLU A 524 -0.99 6.19 12.08
C GLU A 524 -0.04 6.87 11.07
N PRO A 525 -0.54 7.28 9.89
CA PRO A 525 0.29 7.87 8.87
C PRO A 525 0.84 9.23 9.30
N GLU A 526 2.11 9.49 9.00
CA GLU A 526 2.76 10.78 9.28
C GLU A 526 2.77 11.69 8.04
N GLY A 527 2.57 11.12 6.85
CA GLY A 527 2.42 11.84 5.60
C GLY A 527 2.45 10.87 4.43
N LEU A 528 1.27 10.36 4.08
CA LEU A 528 1.11 9.48 2.92
C LEU A 528 1.27 10.26 1.62
N GLU A 529 1.94 9.63 0.66
CA GLU A 529 2.14 10.14 -0.69
C GLU A 529 1.81 9.04 -1.70
N PHE A 530 1.21 9.47 -2.81
CA PHE A 530 0.90 8.63 -3.96
C PHE A 530 1.73 9.15 -5.12
N ARG A 531 2.70 8.37 -5.60
CA ARG A 531 3.71 8.89 -6.53
C ARG A 531 3.75 8.11 -7.82
N ILE A 532 4.02 8.83 -8.91
CA ILE A 532 4.13 8.29 -10.25
C ILE A 532 5.49 8.67 -10.81
N ALA A 533 6.39 7.70 -10.93
CA ALA A 533 7.69 7.86 -11.58
C ALA A 533 7.58 7.50 -13.07
N TRP A 534 7.29 8.49 -13.91
CA TRP A 534 7.19 8.35 -15.36
C TRP A 534 8.57 8.20 -16.01
N ARG A 535 8.70 7.26 -16.96
CA ARG A 535 9.99 6.90 -17.58
C ARG A 535 10.35 7.73 -18.82
N GLY A 536 9.47 8.60 -19.30
CA GLY A 536 9.78 9.48 -20.44
C GLY A 536 9.61 8.83 -21.81
N THR A 537 9.29 7.54 -21.89
CA THR A 537 9.31 6.78 -23.15
C THR A 537 8.07 7.03 -23.99
N VAL A 538 6.93 7.28 -23.36
CA VAL A 538 5.60 7.31 -23.99
C VAL A 538 4.76 8.36 -23.29
N ASP A 539 3.82 8.98 -23.99
CA ASP A 539 2.91 9.92 -23.36
C ASP A 539 2.14 9.22 -22.24
N LEU A 540 1.95 9.92 -21.13
CA LEU A 540 1.21 9.43 -19.98
C LEU A 540 0.41 10.58 -19.38
N ALA A 541 -0.88 10.37 -19.22
CA ALA A 541 -1.77 11.30 -18.56
C ALA A 541 -2.29 10.69 -17.26
N LEU A 542 -2.30 11.49 -16.20
CA LEU A 542 -2.98 11.22 -14.93
C LEU A 542 -4.25 12.07 -14.89
N ASP A 543 -5.39 11.39 -14.78
CA ASP A 543 -6.66 11.99 -14.35
C ASP A 543 -6.61 12.04 -12.82
N ARG A 544 -7.14 11.04 -12.12
CA ARG A 544 -7.24 11.07 -10.65
C ARG A 544 -6.68 9.83 -9.95
N VAL A 545 -6.51 9.94 -8.64
CA VAL A 545 -6.23 8.82 -7.73
C VAL A 545 -7.37 8.67 -6.72
N GLU A 546 -7.97 7.49 -6.67
CA GLU A 546 -9.04 7.15 -5.73
C GLU A 546 -8.57 6.11 -4.72
N ILE A 547 -8.92 6.28 -3.45
CA ILE A 547 -8.51 5.35 -2.38
C ILE A 547 -9.71 4.57 -1.85
N TRP A 548 -9.64 3.26 -2.02
CA TRP A 548 -10.66 2.33 -1.59
C TRP A 548 -10.16 1.55 -0.40
N THR A 549 -10.86 1.62 0.73
CA THR A 549 -10.59 0.73 1.87
C THR A 549 -10.96 -0.67 1.45
N LEU A 550 -9.98 -1.56 1.45
CA LEU A 550 -10.22 -2.96 1.15
C LEU A 550 -10.71 -3.67 2.40
N PRO A 551 -11.77 -4.47 2.27
CA PRO A 551 -12.24 -5.30 3.33
C PRO A 551 -11.20 -6.38 3.62
N ASP A 552 -10.81 -6.53 4.87
CA ASP A 552 -9.91 -7.63 5.25
C ASP A 552 -10.66 -8.99 5.24
N GLU A 553 -9.95 -10.07 5.57
CA GLU A 553 -10.53 -11.42 5.64
C GLU A 553 -11.73 -11.52 6.60
N ARG A 554 -11.91 -10.59 7.56
CA ARG A 554 -13.03 -10.55 8.52
C ARG A 554 -14.38 -10.16 7.90
N TRP A 555 -14.39 -9.62 6.68
CA TRP A 555 -15.64 -9.21 6.01
C TRP A 555 -16.43 -10.38 5.42
N GLN A 556 -15.81 -11.58 5.37
CA GLN A 556 -16.51 -12.81 4.98
C GLN A 556 -17.60 -13.23 5.99
N ASP A 557 -17.63 -12.63 7.18
CA ASP A 557 -18.58 -12.95 8.25
C ASP A 557 -19.86 -12.08 8.27
N GLY A 558 -20.10 -11.27 7.24
CA GLY A 558 -21.33 -10.46 7.11
C GLY A 558 -21.48 -9.35 8.15
N GLN A 559 -20.37 -8.89 8.74
CA GLN A 559 -20.36 -7.77 9.69
C GLN A 559 -20.62 -6.44 8.96
N PRO A 560 -21.40 -5.52 9.55
CA PRO A 560 -21.67 -4.21 8.96
C PRO A 560 -20.41 -3.35 8.91
N VAL A 561 -20.26 -2.57 7.83
CA VAL A 561 -19.16 -1.60 7.71
C VAL A 561 -19.51 -0.37 8.53
N LEU A 562 -18.65 0.01 9.46
CA LEU A 562 -18.86 1.21 10.26
C LEU A 562 -18.34 2.43 9.48
N TRP A 563 -19.24 3.22 8.90
CA TRP A 563 -18.89 4.49 8.28
C TRP A 563 -18.77 5.58 9.34
N ALA A 564 -17.54 6.03 9.59
CA ALA A 564 -17.29 7.21 10.40
C ALA A 564 -17.72 8.47 9.64
N LEU A 565 -18.62 9.24 10.24
CA LEU A 565 -19.16 10.47 9.68
C LEU A 565 -18.37 11.67 10.21
N SER A 566 -18.27 12.72 9.40
CA SER A 566 -17.67 13.99 9.84
C SER A 566 -18.37 14.53 11.09
N ALA A 567 -17.60 15.16 11.97
CA ALA A 567 -18.14 15.89 13.12
C ALA A 567 -18.80 17.22 12.74
N THR A 568 -18.76 17.59 11.45
CA THR A 568 -19.40 18.81 10.93
C THR A 568 -20.75 18.46 10.32
N ALA A 569 -21.77 19.26 10.62
CA ALA A 569 -23.08 19.12 9.99
C ALA A 569 -23.01 19.29 8.47
N GLY A 570 -23.91 18.62 7.76
CA GLY A 570 -24.06 18.70 6.31
C GLY A 570 -24.08 17.35 5.58
N GLU A 571 -24.11 17.43 4.26
CA GLU A 571 -24.15 16.26 3.38
C GLU A 571 -22.84 15.46 3.46
N GLN A 572 -22.95 14.16 3.65
CA GLN A 572 -21.85 13.20 3.62
C GLN A 572 -22.16 12.13 2.57
N ARG A 573 -21.14 11.70 1.84
CA ARG A 573 -21.24 10.67 0.80
C ARG A 573 -20.32 9.50 1.09
N ALA A 574 -20.81 8.30 0.85
CA ALA A 574 -20.02 7.09 0.82
C ALA A 574 -20.22 6.39 -0.51
N ALA A 575 -19.19 5.72 -1.01
CA ALA A 575 -19.28 4.92 -2.21
C ALA A 575 -18.77 3.49 -1.97
N VAL A 576 -19.37 2.53 -2.66
CA VAL A 576 -18.92 1.13 -2.67
C VAL A 576 -18.77 0.63 -4.09
N ALA A 577 -17.73 -0.16 -4.33
CA ALA A 577 -17.50 -0.81 -5.61
C ALA A 577 -17.05 -2.25 -5.38
N ALA A 578 -17.45 -3.15 -6.27
CA ALA A 578 -16.97 -4.52 -6.29
C ALA A 578 -15.66 -4.60 -7.10
N PHE A 579 -14.76 -5.46 -6.66
CA PHE A 579 -13.52 -5.85 -7.31
C PHE A 579 -13.55 -7.36 -7.49
N ASP A 580 -13.44 -7.81 -8.72
CA ASP A 580 -13.33 -9.24 -9.01
C ASP A 580 -11.89 -9.76 -8.78
N ARG A 581 -11.67 -11.03 -9.10
CA ARG A 581 -10.35 -11.67 -8.98
C ARG A 581 -9.38 -11.26 -10.09
N ALA A 582 -9.87 -10.86 -11.26
CA ALA A 582 -9.06 -10.35 -12.35
C ALA A 582 -8.53 -8.94 -12.06
N GLY A 583 -9.19 -8.22 -11.14
CA GLY A 583 -8.87 -6.86 -10.74
C GLY A 583 -9.76 -5.81 -11.40
N ASN A 584 -10.80 -6.20 -12.14
CA ASN A 584 -11.77 -5.25 -12.69
C ASN A 584 -12.63 -4.68 -11.56
N VAL A 585 -13.09 -3.45 -11.77
CA VAL A 585 -13.89 -2.69 -10.80
C VAL A 585 -15.28 -2.44 -11.36
N SER A 586 -16.32 -2.57 -10.52
CA SER A 586 -17.68 -2.19 -10.88
C SER A 586 -17.82 -0.67 -10.92
N PRO A 587 -18.85 -0.12 -11.58
CA PRO A 587 -19.34 1.22 -11.24
C PRO A 587 -19.56 1.34 -9.73
N ALA A 588 -19.26 2.51 -9.17
CA ALA A 588 -19.48 2.78 -7.75
C ALA A 588 -20.97 3.07 -7.48
N THR A 589 -21.51 2.49 -6.40
CA THR A 589 -22.81 2.92 -5.85
C THR A 589 -22.55 3.95 -4.77
N ILE A 590 -23.18 5.12 -4.91
CA ILE A 590 -23.04 6.24 -3.97
C ILE A 590 -24.29 6.33 -3.11
N VAL A 591 -24.10 6.45 -1.80
CA VAL A 591 -25.15 6.82 -0.85
C VAL A 591 -24.83 8.14 -0.19
N THR A 592 -25.88 8.91 0.06
CA THR A 592 -25.81 10.22 0.68
C THR A 592 -26.61 10.20 1.98
N THR A 593 -26.04 10.74 3.05
CA THR A 593 -26.74 11.03 4.30
C THR A 593 -26.43 12.46 4.73
N VAL A 594 -27.35 13.11 5.42
CA VAL A 594 -27.10 14.40 6.06
C VAL A 594 -26.78 14.17 7.53
N VAL A 595 -25.61 14.62 7.96
CA VAL A 595 -25.25 14.70 9.38
C VAL A 595 -25.88 15.97 9.90
N ASP A 596 -26.86 15.82 10.76
CA ASP A 596 -27.43 16.93 11.50
C ASP A 596 -26.91 16.82 12.93
N LEU A 597 -26.32 17.87 13.50
CA LEU A 597 -25.85 17.92 14.89
C LEU A 597 -26.40 19.10 15.70
N ALA A 598 -27.09 20.05 15.07
CA ALA A 598 -27.62 21.24 15.72
C ALA A 598 -29.11 21.08 16.02
N PRO A 599 -29.63 21.65 17.12
CA PRO A 599 -31.05 21.92 17.22
C PRO A 599 -31.41 23.13 16.34
N PRO A 600 -32.69 23.29 15.96
CA PRO A 600 -33.13 24.42 15.15
C PRO A 600 -32.95 25.73 15.92
N THR A 601 -32.87 26.84 15.21
CA THR A 601 -32.82 28.19 15.79
C THR A 601 -34.16 28.89 15.64
N VAL A 602 -34.52 29.75 16.58
CA VAL A 602 -35.74 30.58 16.52
C VAL A 602 -35.36 32.03 16.74
N THR A 603 -35.73 32.88 15.79
CA THR A 603 -35.66 34.32 15.93
C THR A 603 -37.04 34.86 16.22
N LEU A 604 -37.15 35.66 17.28
CA LEU A 604 -38.40 36.28 17.70
C LEU A 604 -38.38 37.78 17.41
N THR A 605 -39.42 38.28 16.76
CA THR A 605 -39.66 39.71 16.53
C THR A 605 -40.99 40.12 17.16
N GLN A 606 -40.98 41.25 17.87
CA GLN A 606 -42.17 41.84 18.47
C GLN A 606 -42.48 43.16 17.77
N THR A 607 -43.74 43.37 17.41
CA THR A 607 -44.24 44.64 16.86
C THR A 607 -45.55 45.01 17.55
N GLU A 608 -45.70 46.26 17.97
CA GLU A 608 -47.00 46.77 18.45
C GLU A 608 -47.86 47.13 17.23
N VAL A 609 -49.06 46.54 17.14
CA VAL A 609 -49.93 46.71 15.95
C VAL A 609 -50.99 47.76 16.22
N THR A 610 -51.54 47.78 17.44
CA THR A 610 -52.47 48.80 17.94
C THR A 610 -52.35 48.88 19.45
N THR A 611 -52.78 49.98 20.07
CA THR A 611 -52.74 50.18 21.53
C THR A 611 -53.31 48.97 22.28
N GLY A 612 -52.49 48.36 23.15
CA GLY A 612 -52.86 47.20 23.95
C GLY A 612 -52.83 45.85 23.21
N VAL A 613 -52.39 45.80 21.95
CA VAL A 613 -52.22 44.55 21.18
C VAL A 613 -50.82 44.48 20.59
N VAL A 614 -50.09 43.46 20.99
CA VAL A 614 -48.74 43.16 20.51
C VAL A 614 -48.80 41.97 19.58
N GLU A 615 -48.18 42.07 18.41
CA GLU A 615 -47.93 40.94 17.51
C GLU A 615 -46.51 40.43 17.68
N TRP A 616 -46.38 39.12 17.81
CA TRP A 616 -45.13 38.41 17.76
C TRP A 616 -45.06 37.63 16.47
N SER A 617 -44.00 37.84 15.71
CA SER A 617 -43.64 36.97 14.60
C SER A 617 -42.37 36.20 14.92
N TRP A 618 -42.28 35.00 14.38
CA TRP A 618 -41.07 34.19 14.50
C TRP A 618 -40.62 33.69 13.13
N LEU A 619 -39.31 33.49 13.04
CA LEU A 619 -38.68 32.73 11.98
C LEU A 619 -37.82 31.66 12.63
N ALA A 620 -38.25 30.41 12.50
CA ALA A 620 -37.48 29.25 12.87
C ALA A 620 -36.72 28.72 11.65
N GLN A 621 -35.44 28.44 11.84
CA GLN A 621 -34.55 27.95 10.79
C GLN A 621 -33.76 26.75 11.31
N ASP A 622 -33.54 25.79 10.43
CA ASP A 622 -32.76 24.60 10.69
C ASP A 622 -31.79 24.39 9.53
N ASP A 623 -30.62 23.83 9.80
CA ASP A 623 -29.52 23.71 8.82
C ASP A 623 -29.65 22.48 7.92
N ALA A 624 -30.41 21.45 8.32
CA ALA A 624 -30.40 20.15 7.63
C ALA A 624 -31.76 19.44 7.57
N THR A 625 -32.48 19.31 8.69
CA THR A 625 -33.70 18.51 8.81
C THR A 625 -34.98 19.32 8.72
N GLY A 626 -34.84 20.65 8.68
CA GLY A 626 -35.96 21.56 8.62
C GLY A 626 -36.70 21.66 9.95
N VAL A 627 -37.56 22.67 10.08
CA VAL A 627 -38.36 22.85 11.29
C VAL A 627 -39.66 22.07 11.17
N ALA A 628 -39.83 21.04 12.00
CA ALA A 628 -41.05 20.23 12.05
C ALA A 628 -42.18 20.93 12.80
N ALA A 629 -41.84 21.70 13.84
CA ALA A 629 -42.82 22.38 14.68
C ALA A 629 -42.21 23.55 15.45
N VAL A 630 -43.00 24.59 15.70
CA VAL A 630 -42.72 25.60 16.72
C VAL A 630 -43.70 25.43 17.88
N GLU A 631 -43.16 25.40 19.10
CA GLU A 631 -43.90 25.33 20.37
C GLU A 631 -43.89 26.72 21.00
N VAL A 632 -45.07 27.21 21.42
CA VAL A 632 -45.26 28.53 22.03
C VAL A 632 -45.96 28.36 23.38
N GLU A 633 -45.44 29.06 24.39
CA GLU A 633 -46.03 29.12 25.73
C GLU A 633 -46.11 30.57 26.21
N VAL A 634 -47.08 30.85 27.09
CA VAL A 634 -47.32 32.17 27.69
C VAL A 634 -47.49 32.07 29.20
N ARG A 635 -47.15 33.12 29.94
CA ARG A 635 -47.42 33.25 31.39
C ARG A 635 -47.69 34.70 31.79
N THR A 636 -48.48 34.89 32.85
CA THR A 636 -48.76 36.21 33.42
C THR A 636 -48.09 36.45 34.77
N GLU A 637 -48.01 35.47 35.67
CA GLU A 637 -47.50 35.72 37.04
C GLU A 637 -46.58 34.62 37.59
N ASP A 638 -46.93 33.32 37.54
CA ASP A 638 -46.11 32.29 38.19
C ASP A 638 -45.83 31.01 37.38
N ASP A 639 -46.75 30.55 36.51
CA ASP A 639 -46.60 29.29 35.74
C ASP A 639 -46.78 29.46 34.22
N TRP A 640 -46.00 28.71 33.44
CA TRP A 640 -46.17 28.61 31.98
C TRP A 640 -47.42 27.81 31.63
N ALA A 641 -48.36 28.44 30.92
CA ALA A 641 -49.51 27.75 30.35
C ALA A 641 -49.10 27.02 29.06
N PRO A 642 -49.25 25.68 28.99
CA PRO A 642 -48.82 24.91 27.84
C PRO A 642 -49.73 25.13 26.62
N HIS A 643 -49.08 25.33 25.46
CA HIS A 643 -49.60 25.22 24.10
C HIS A 643 -50.87 26.02 23.76
N ILE A 644 -50.66 27.27 23.35
CA ILE A 644 -51.62 27.93 22.45
C ILE A 644 -51.55 27.17 21.12
N ASN A 645 -52.49 26.29 20.80
CA ASN A 645 -52.68 25.65 19.48
C ASN A 645 -51.38 25.24 18.72
N SER A 646 -50.42 24.60 19.40
CA SER A 646 -49.15 24.08 18.83
C SER A 646 -49.36 22.65 18.27
N PRO A 647 -48.65 22.22 17.20
CA PRO A 647 -47.46 22.84 16.57
C PRO A 647 -47.77 23.90 15.49
N PHE A 648 -46.97 24.97 15.49
CA PHE A 648 -46.99 26.00 14.44
C PHE A 648 -45.93 25.74 13.35
N ALA A 649 -46.12 26.37 12.19
CA ALA A 649 -45.16 26.36 11.08
C ALA A 649 -43.85 27.11 11.43
N ALA A 650 -42.83 26.90 10.60
CA ALA A 650 -41.50 27.49 10.74
C ALA A 650 -41.51 29.03 10.78
N GLU A 651 -42.46 29.65 10.08
CA GLU A 651 -42.74 31.08 10.16
C GLU A 651 -44.21 31.28 10.53
N GLY A 652 -44.47 32.26 11.38
CA GLY A 652 -45.83 32.62 11.74
C GLY A 652 -45.87 33.83 12.66
N SER A 653 -47.09 34.27 12.97
CA SER A 653 -47.33 35.29 13.97
C SER A 653 -48.52 34.97 14.87
N LEU A 654 -48.50 35.54 16.08
CA LEU A 654 -49.57 35.50 17.07
C LEU A 654 -49.76 36.89 17.66
N SER A 655 -51.00 37.27 17.89
CA SER A 655 -51.35 38.54 18.54
C SER A 655 -51.83 38.28 19.97
N PHE A 656 -51.36 39.12 20.89
CA PHE A 656 -51.68 39.05 22.30
C PHE A 656 -52.25 40.40 22.76
N ALA A 657 -53.36 40.37 23.49
CA ALA A 657 -53.84 41.53 24.21
C ALA A 657 -53.03 41.68 25.51
N VAL A 658 -52.51 42.87 25.77
CA VAL A 658 -51.71 43.18 26.96
C VAL A 658 -52.42 44.30 27.72
N GLU A 659 -52.83 44.04 28.96
CA GLU A 659 -53.45 45.03 29.84
C GLU A 659 -52.38 45.91 30.51
N GLU A 660 -52.66 47.18 30.78
CA GLU A 660 -51.69 48.18 31.29
C GLU A 660 -51.07 47.82 32.65
N GLU A 661 -51.65 46.89 33.43
CA GLU A 661 -51.20 46.54 34.78
C GLU A 661 -50.53 45.15 34.93
N GLY A 662 -50.19 44.44 33.85
CA GLY A 662 -49.52 43.12 33.94
C GLY A 662 -48.51 42.84 32.81
N VAL A 663 -47.34 42.27 33.16
CA VAL A 663 -46.34 41.84 32.16
C VAL A 663 -46.63 40.40 31.74
N LEU A 664 -47.15 40.22 30.53
CA LEU A 664 -47.26 38.90 29.92
C LEU A 664 -45.87 38.48 29.42
N TYR A 665 -45.45 37.24 29.63
CA TYR A 665 -44.25 36.68 29.01
C TYR A 665 -44.65 35.61 28.01
N ALA A 666 -43.95 35.57 26.89
CA ALA A 666 -44.06 34.46 25.95
C ALA A 666 -42.69 33.84 25.72
N ARG A 667 -42.68 32.53 25.45
CA ARG A 667 -41.48 31.83 25.02
C ARG A 667 -41.79 30.89 23.87
N LEU A 668 -40.80 30.71 23.00
CA LEU A 668 -40.90 29.76 21.92
C LEU A 668 -39.61 28.96 21.71
N ARG A 669 -39.79 27.74 21.22
CA ARG A 669 -38.72 26.86 20.77
C ARG A 669 -39.15 26.12 19.52
N ALA A 670 -38.19 25.77 18.68
CA ALA A 670 -38.44 24.95 17.51
C ALA A 670 -38.06 23.51 17.80
N ARG A 671 -38.72 22.59 17.08
CA ARG A 671 -38.38 21.18 16.97
C ARG A 671 -38.08 20.86 15.51
N ASP A 672 -37.03 20.11 15.28
CA ASP A 672 -36.63 19.69 13.94
C ASP A 672 -37.31 18.37 13.52
N GLY A 673 -37.04 17.93 12.29
CA GLY A 673 -37.56 16.68 11.72
C GLY A 673 -37.11 15.40 12.42
N VAL A 674 -36.06 15.45 13.24
CA VAL A 674 -35.49 14.32 14.00
C VAL A 674 -35.78 14.39 15.50
N GLY A 675 -36.53 15.41 15.93
CA GLY A 675 -37.07 15.55 17.27
C GLY A 675 -36.21 16.36 18.25
N ARG A 676 -35.07 16.95 17.83
CA ARG A 676 -34.31 17.85 18.72
C ARG A 676 -35.02 19.18 18.86
N VAL A 677 -34.74 19.86 19.97
CA VAL A 677 -35.43 21.08 20.35
C VAL A 677 -34.44 22.20 20.62
N SER A 678 -34.78 23.40 20.15
CA SER A 678 -34.03 24.61 20.47
C SER A 678 -34.16 24.95 21.97
N ALA A 679 -33.24 25.76 22.48
CA ALA A 679 -33.46 26.45 23.73
C ALA A 679 -34.71 27.35 23.62
N TRP A 680 -35.39 27.57 24.74
CA TRP A 680 -36.48 28.54 24.80
C TRP A 680 -35.96 29.96 24.59
N GLN A 681 -36.55 30.68 23.65
CA GLN A 681 -36.41 32.12 23.48
C GLN A 681 -37.58 32.79 24.20
N GLU A 682 -37.32 33.42 25.35
CA GLU A 682 -38.31 34.11 26.17
C GLU A 682 -38.19 35.62 25.99
N ARG A 683 -39.33 36.32 25.86
CA ARG A 683 -39.39 37.79 25.94
C ARG A 683 -40.64 38.28 26.67
N PRO A 684 -40.56 39.44 27.37
CA PRO A 684 -41.73 40.11 27.89
C PRO A 684 -42.54 40.75 26.76
N LEU A 685 -43.86 40.59 26.82
CA LEU A 685 -44.86 41.25 25.99
C LEU A 685 -45.22 42.57 26.67
N VAL A 686 -44.76 43.68 26.09
CA VAL A 686 -44.99 45.04 26.60
C VAL A 686 -45.65 45.84 25.48
N ALA A 687 -46.81 46.44 25.77
CA ALA A 687 -47.41 47.45 24.92
C ALA A 687 -46.91 48.83 25.37
N GLY A 688 -46.39 49.67 24.46
CA GLY A 688 -46.15 51.08 24.78
C GLY A 688 -44.86 51.74 24.26
N ALA A 689 -45.09 52.91 23.65
CA ALA A 689 -44.27 54.13 23.53
C ALA A 689 -42.87 54.03 22.88
N HIS A 690 -42.75 54.70 21.72
CA HIS A 690 -41.49 55.19 21.17
C HIS A 690 -40.64 55.89 22.25
N GLU A 691 -39.53 55.29 22.67
CA GLU A 691 -38.34 56.04 23.07
C GLU A 691 -37.09 55.43 22.42
N LEU A 692 -36.33 56.32 21.79
CA LEU A 692 -35.11 56.06 21.03
C LEU A 692 -34.06 55.31 21.87
N PHE A 693 -33.56 54.19 21.34
CA PHE A 693 -32.19 53.79 21.62
C PHE A 693 -31.27 54.38 20.55
N LEU A 694 -30.63 55.51 20.87
CA LEU A 694 -29.36 55.90 20.24
C LEU A 694 -28.26 55.00 20.83
N PRO A 695 -27.36 54.41 20.01
CA PRO A 695 -26.23 53.65 20.54
C PRO A 695 -25.22 54.62 21.14
N LEU A 696 -24.99 54.50 22.45
CA LEU A 696 -23.88 55.17 23.13
C LEU A 696 -22.58 54.49 22.70
N VAL A 697 -21.86 55.17 21.80
CA VAL A 697 -20.45 54.90 21.49
C VAL A 697 -19.65 55.06 22.79
N LYS A 698 -19.09 53.96 23.29
CA LYS A 698 -18.05 54.00 24.33
C LYS A 698 -16.70 54.11 23.63
N GLN A 699 -16.29 55.33 23.31
CA GLN A 699 -14.90 55.65 22.95
C GLN A 699 -14.18 56.00 24.25
N GLU A 700 -13.32 55.10 24.73
CA GLU A 700 -12.34 55.42 25.77
C GLU A 700 -11.30 56.37 25.18
N LEU A 701 -11.30 57.62 25.65
CA LEU A 701 -10.14 58.51 25.66
C LEU A 701 -10.26 59.41 26.90
N ALA A 702 -9.67 58.98 28.00
CA ALA A 702 -9.07 59.86 29.00
C ALA A 702 -7.56 59.83 28.66
N GLY A 703 -6.86 60.92 28.36
CA GLY A 703 -6.96 62.29 28.87
C GLY A 703 -5.61 62.59 29.52
N LEU A 704 -4.92 63.66 29.09
CA LEU A 704 -3.96 64.46 29.87
C LEU A 704 -3.47 65.63 28.99
N GLU A 705 -3.96 66.82 29.31
CA GLU A 705 -3.26 68.09 29.09
C GLU A 705 -2.46 68.39 30.36
N ASP A 706 -1.12 68.36 30.25
CA ASP A 706 -0.16 69.38 30.68
C ASP A 706 1.23 69.03 30.10
#